data_AF-A0A562PEV0-F1
#
_entry.id   AF-A0A562PEV0-F1
#
_cell.length_a   1.000
_cell.length_b   1.000
_cell.length_c   1.000
_cell.angle_alpha   90.00
_cell.angle_beta   90.00
_cell.angle_gamma   90.00
#
_symmetry.space_group_name_H-M   'P 1'
#
loop_
_entity.id
_entity.type
_entity.pdbx_description
1 polymer ?
#
loop_
_entity_poly.entity_id
_entity_poly.type
_entity_poly.pdbx_seq_one_letter_code
_entity_poly.pdbx_strand_id
1 'polypeptide(L)'
;MNNLKTLIGKLNDVTRQAATRAANLCLGMGHYEVDLEHLFLALLEEPRSDLVAIARRSGVGTDALEADLRAELAKFESGGSRVPVFSRHLPPLLEHAWLVASLGAQPAPIRSAHLLLALLTEPELAQLAHRASPLFARFPVDELKHNLDRLAQGSAEEPVVATREDSSPGDSVQQLCAKTPALDQFTTNLTQLAREGRIDPVVGREAEIRQAVDILMRRRQNNPILTGEAGVGKTAVVEGLALRIAEGTVPEVLQGVQIHTLDMGLLQAGASVKGEFESRLKNVIAEVRKSPHPIVLFIDEAHTMISAGGQAGQNDAANLLKPALARGELRTIAATTWSEYKKYFEKDAALARRFQVVKVDEPDEATACAMLRAMAPLMEKHFNIRVLDEAIVDAVRLSHRYISGRQLPDKAIGVLDTACAQVALGQSTVPAQLEGCNRRLAALAAEIAALERDVQEGCIGDHGGNRLPALRDERGNLQARHAELAVRWEREKTLGARIRRLRGTQANFADAAEARAAEEELRALQGDAPMVPLQVDAATVAGVVSGWTGIPLGRMIKDEIDTVRQLHLLLGSRILGQAHAIAAVAQRVRTARANLDDPNKPQGVFLFVGPSGVGKTEMALALADLLYGGERKLVTINMSEYQEAHSVSGLKGSPPGYVGYGEGGVLTEAVRRNPYSVVLLDEIEKAHPDVTELFFQVFDKGVMEDAEGREVDFRNTIVIATSNAGSATIMQACLNETPAELPSPAQLYEMVRPQLMKHFKPAFLGRMQAVPFYPLADDVLSGIIEAKLARIAARMRDNHHAEFTWDGALVEAVLARCTEVDSGARNVDNILNGTLLPEIADAVLARMAEGGAIARIKAGATRQGQFRYTIR
;
A
#
# COMPACT_ATOMS: atom_id res chain seq x y z
N MET A 1 20.12 20.98 33.85
CA MET A 1 19.10 20.38 32.96
C MET A 1 18.02 19.54 33.67
N ASN A 2 18.28 18.84 34.80
CA ASN A 2 17.24 18.07 35.52
C ASN A 2 16.08 18.90 36.12
N ASN A 3 16.28 20.18 36.43
CA ASN A 3 15.22 21.05 36.97
C ASN A 3 14.24 21.60 35.92
N LEU A 4 14.60 21.64 34.63
CA LEU A 4 13.72 22.26 33.63
C LEU A 4 12.47 21.43 33.35
N LYS A 5 12.61 20.10 33.35
CA LYS A 5 11.47 19.17 33.16
C LYS A 5 10.47 19.25 34.32
N THR A 6 10.94 19.41 35.55
CA THR A 6 10.07 19.54 36.72
C THR A 6 9.34 20.88 36.73
N LEU A 7 9.97 21.95 36.22
CA LEU A 7 9.34 23.27 36.06
C LEU A 7 8.29 23.28 34.93
N ILE A 8 8.58 22.66 33.79
CA ILE A 8 7.60 22.53 32.69
C ILE A 8 6.36 21.71 33.12
N GLY A 9 6.55 20.68 33.94
CA GLY A 9 5.44 19.90 34.51
C GLY A 9 4.53 20.70 35.46
N LYS A 10 4.98 21.86 35.95
CA LYS A 10 4.22 22.75 36.84
C LYS A 10 3.48 23.87 36.11
N LEU A 11 3.63 23.98 34.79
CA LEU A 11 2.88 24.91 33.94
C LEU A 11 1.40 24.48 33.84
N ASN A 12 0.49 25.46 33.85
CA ASN A 12 -0.92 25.23 33.52
C ASN A 12 -1.08 24.84 32.03
N ASP A 13 -2.25 24.35 31.65
CA ASP A 13 -2.47 23.84 30.29
C ASP A 13 -2.26 24.92 29.21
N VAL A 14 -2.67 26.17 29.48
CA VAL A 14 -2.50 27.31 28.56
C VAL A 14 -1.02 27.65 28.36
N THR A 15 -0.23 27.80 29.43
CA THR A 15 1.20 28.10 29.32
C THR A 15 2.00 26.91 28.78
N ARG A 16 1.56 25.67 29.01
CA ARG A 16 2.17 24.48 28.41
C ARG A 16 1.93 24.44 26.90
N GLN A 17 0.70 24.70 26.46
CA GLN A 17 0.38 24.82 25.04
C GLN A 17 1.18 25.95 24.39
N ALA A 18 1.28 27.10 25.05
CA ALA A 18 2.10 28.22 24.57
C ALA A 18 3.59 27.86 24.47
N ALA A 19 4.16 27.12 25.42
CA ALA A 19 5.55 26.65 25.36
C ALA A 19 5.79 25.67 24.18
N THR A 20 4.84 24.74 23.93
CA THR A 20 4.90 23.87 22.75
C THR A 20 4.78 24.67 21.45
N ARG A 21 3.89 25.67 21.42
CA ARG A 21 3.70 26.54 20.27
C ARG A 21 4.92 27.42 20.00
N ALA A 22 5.59 27.93 21.04
CA ALA A 22 6.85 28.66 20.92
C ALA A 22 7.96 27.82 20.27
N ALA A 23 8.05 26.53 20.62
CA ALA A 23 8.99 25.62 19.97
C ALA A 23 8.65 25.39 18.48
N ASN A 24 7.37 25.29 18.15
CA ASN A 24 6.92 25.18 16.76
C ASN A 24 7.18 26.47 15.95
N LEU A 25 6.99 27.65 16.56
CA LEU A 25 7.31 28.93 15.93
C LEU A 25 8.82 29.05 15.65
N CYS A 26 9.65 28.64 16.60
CA CYS A 26 11.11 28.59 16.44
C CYS A 26 11.51 27.67 15.27
N LEU A 27 10.91 26.48 15.17
CA LEU A 27 11.12 25.56 14.04
C LEU A 27 10.64 26.14 12.70
N GLY A 28 9.47 26.77 12.67
CA GLY A 28 8.91 27.37 11.47
C GLY A 28 9.73 28.54 10.92
N MET A 29 10.37 29.31 11.81
CA MET A 29 11.25 30.43 11.45
C MET A 29 12.72 30.02 11.27
N GLY A 30 13.09 28.77 11.59
CA GLY A 30 14.44 28.25 11.44
C GLY A 30 15.46 28.81 12.42
N HIS A 31 15.01 29.26 13.60
CA HIS A 31 15.87 29.78 14.67
C HIS A 31 16.54 28.64 15.46
N TYR A 32 17.70 28.91 16.07
CA TYR A 32 18.50 27.90 16.78
C TYR A 32 18.02 27.62 18.21
N GLU A 33 17.50 28.64 18.90
CA GLU A 33 17.07 28.56 20.30
C GLU A 33 15.67 29.12 20.47
N VAL A 34 14.87 28.47 21.33
CA VAL A 34 13.58 29.00 21.77
C VAL A 34 13.86 30.02 22.87
N ASP A 35 13.53 31.29 22.63
CA ASP A 35 13.78 32.39 23.56
C ASP A 35 12.48 33.05 24.08
N LEU A 36 12.61 34.03 25.00
CA LEU A 36 11.52 34.72 25.68
C LEU A 36 10.47 35.27 24.69
N GLU A 37 10.90 35.86 23.59
CA GLU A 37 10.07 36.48 22.57
C GLU A 37 9.11 35.45 21.92
N HIS A 38 9.59 34.22 21.69
CA HIS A 38 8.78 33.14 21.15
C HIS A 38 7.67 32.72 22.12
N LEU A 39 7.99 32.66 23.42
CA LEU A 39 7.03 32.28 24.47
C LEU A 39 5.96 33.34 24.66
N PHE A 40 6.34 34.62 24.75
CA PHE A 40 5.39 35.71 24.93
C PHE A 40 4.54 35.96 23.67
N LEU A 41 5.09 35.76 22.47
CA LEU A 41 4.32 35.79 21.23
C LEU A 41 3.24 34.69 21.24
N ALA A 42 3.60 33.45 21.61
CA ALA A 42 2.65 32.35 21.71
C ALA A 42 1.56 32.57 22.77
N LEU A 43 1.86 33.27 23.86
CA LEU A 43 0.90 33.64 24.90
C LEU A 43 -0.07 34.75 24.46
N LEU A 44 0.34 35.63 23.56
CA LEU A 44 -0.50 36.70 23.00
C LEU A 44 -1.49 36.19 21.95
N GLU A 45 -1.16 35.10 21.25
CA GLU A 45 -2.05 34.46 20.28
C GLU A 45 -3.32 33.88 20.92
N GLU A 46 -3.28 33.54 22.21
CA GLU A 46 -4.44 33.07 22.95
C GLU A 46 -5.20 34.26 23.55
N PRO A 47 -6.37 34.65 23.01
CA PRO A 47 -7.06 35.89 23.37
C PRO A 47 -7.67 35.86 24.79
N ARG A 48 -7.68 34.69 25.44
CA ARG A 48 -8.23 34.45 26.78
C ARG A 48 -7.14 34.20 27.84
N SER A 49 -5.87 34.50 27.56
CA SER A 49 -4.76 34.36 28.52
C SER A 49 -4.73 35.50 29.55
N ASP A 50 -4.13 35.27 30.74
CA ASP A 50 -3.96 36.33 31.75
C ASP A 50 -3.14 37.49 31.19
N LEU A 51 -2.13 37.20 30.36
CA LEU A 51 -1.29 38.21 29.70
C LEU A 51 -2.12 39.21 28.89
N VAL A 52 -3.07 38.72 28.08
CA VAL A 52 -3.94 39.57 27.25
C VAL A 52 -4.93 40.35 28.12
N ALA A 53 -5.48 39.73 29.17
CA ALA A 53 -6.38 40.40 30.11
C ALA A 53 -5.67 41.55 30.86
N ILE A 54 -4.44 41.31 31.32
CA ILE A 54 -3.60 42.30 31.99
C ILE A 54 -3.18 43.42 31.02
N ALA A 55 -2.80 43.08 29.78
CA ALA A 55 -2.41 44.07 28.77
C ALA A 55 -3.56 45.03 28.44
N ARG A 56 -4.79 44.52 28.25
CA ARG A 56 -5.98 45.35 27.99
C ARG A 56 -6.28 46.30 29.15
N ARG A 57 -6.18 45.83 30.39
CA ARG A 57 -6.45 46.65 31.59
C ARG A 57 -5.36 47.69 31.85
N SER A 58 -4.12 47.39 31.47
CA SER A 58 -2.97 48.30 31.59
C SER A 58 -2.85 49.30 30.44
N GLY A 59 -3.80 49.31 29.48
CA GLY A 59 -3.77 50.20 28.32
C GLY A 59 -2.66 49.88 27.30
N VAL A 60 -2.15 48.65 27.31
CA VAL A 60 -1.13 48.17 26.36
C VAL A 60 -1.83 47.52 25.16
N GLY A 61 -1.55 48.03 23.95
CA GLY A 61 -2.10 47.46 22.72
C GLY A 61 -1.50 46.08 22.45
N THR A 62 -2.30 45.02 22.43
CA THR A 62 -1.81 43.65 22.18
C THR A 62 -1.23 43.51 20.77
N ASP A 63 -1.84 44.15 19.78
CA ASP A 63 -1.42 44.07 18.38
C ASP A 63 -0.08 44.79 18.15
N ALA A 64 0.17 45.87 18.89
CA ALA A 64 1.44 46.59 18.86
C ALA A 64 2.56 45.78 19.54
N LEU A 65 2.25 45.13 20.66
CA LEU A 65 3.20 44.24 21.35
C LEU A 65 3.55 43.02 20.50
N GLU A 66 2.58 42.43 19.80
CA GLU A 66 2.78 41.34 18.85
C GLU A 66 3.68 41.76 17.68
N ALA A 67 3.45 42.97 17.12
CA ALA A 67 4.25 43.52 16.04
C ALA A 67 5.71 43.76 16.45
N ASP A 68 5.94 44.33 17.64
CA ASP A 68 7.29 44.56 18.19
C ASP A 68 8.04 43.24 18.40
N LEU A 69 7.39 42.23 19.00
CA LEU A 69 7.99 40.91 19.23
C LEU A 69 8.34 40.20 17.92
N ARG A 70 7.47 40.28 16.90
CA ARG A 70 7.78 39.75 15.56
C ARG A 70 8.94 40.47 14.88
N ALA A 71 9.05 41.79 15.06
CA ALA A 71 10.15 42.58 14.51
C ALA A 71 11.49 42.25 15.15
N GLU A 72 11.52 41.91 16.45
CA GLU A 72 12.73 41.43 17.13
C GLU A 72 13.09 40.00 16.74
N LEU A 73 12.10 39.11 16.64
CA LEU A 73 12.32 37.74 16.15
C LEU A 73 12.93 37.72 14.73
N ALA A 74 12.54 38.65 13.86
CA ALA A 74 13.12 38.77 12.52
C ALA A 74 14.63 39.12 12.50
N LYS A 75 15.18 39.60 13.62
CA LYS A 75 16.62 39.90 13.76
C LYS A 75 17.45 38.68 14.17
N PHE A 76 16.80 37.57 14.54
CA PHE A 76 17.50 36.37 14.97
C PHE A 76 18.14 35.66 13.77
N GLU A 77 19.28 35.00 14.01
CA GLU A 77 19.94 34.22 12.97
C GLU A 77 19.09 33.00 12.60
N SER A 78 18.82 32.83 11.30
CA SER A 78 18.06 31.70 10.74
C SER A 78 18.98 30.74 9.96
N GLY A 79 18.65 29.45 9.96
CA GLY A 79 19.41 28.41 9.24
C GLY A 79 19.63 27.09 10.00
N GLY A 80 19.00 26.92 11.16
CA GLY A 80 19.14 25.71 11.97
C GLY A 80 18.31 24.53 11.45
N SER A 81 18.96 23.45 11.00
CA SER A 81 18.31 22.15 10.69
C SER A 81 18.23 21.21 11.91
N ARG A 82 18.57 21.68 13.12
CA ARG A 82 18.57 20.89 14.35
C ARG A 82 17.33 21.18 15.19
N VAL A 83 16.96 20.25 16.07
CA VAL A 83 15.90 20.48 17.07
C VAL A 83 16.30 21.67 17.95
N PRO A 84 15.47 22.71 18.09
CA PRO A 84 15.83 23.92 18.83
C PRO A 84 15.96 23.60 20.32
N VAL A 85 16.94 24.24 20.96
CA VAL A 85 17.20 24.10 22.40
C VAL A 85 16.60 25.33 23.11
N PHE A 86 16.18 25.18 24.37
CA PHE A 86 15.74 26.35 25.16
C PHE A 86 16.92 27.29 25.44
N SER A 87 16.69 28.60 25.29
CA SER A 87 17.68 29.63 25.60
C SER A 87 18.06 29.59 27.08
N ARG A 88 19.22 30.16 27.41
CA ARG A 88 19.67 30.32 28.80
C ARG A 88 18.73 31.18 29.68
N HIS A 89 17.81 31.93 29.06
CA HIS A 89 16.93 32.89 29.73
C HIS A 89 15.59 32.28 30.19
N LEU A 90 15.16 31.18 29.54
CA LEU A 90 13.90 30.49 29.90
C LEU A 90 13.94 29.77 31.27
N PRO A 91 15.02 29.03 31.65
CA PRO A 91 15.06 28.40 32.96
C PRO A 91 14.96 29.40 34.13
N PRO A 92 15.71 30.52 34.15
CA PRO A 92 15.54 31.57 35.17
C PRO A 92 14.11 32.12 35.20
N LEU A 93 13.48 32.39 34.05
CA LEU A 93 12.09 32.87 34.00
C LEU A 93 11.14 31.89 34.70
N LEU A 94 11.26 30.59 34.41
CA LEU A 94 10.40 29.56 34.98
C LEU A 94 10.65 29.34 36.48
N GLU A 95 11.91 29.43 36.92
CA GLU A 95 12.26 29.35 38.34
C GLU A 95 11.66 30.52 39.13
N HIS A 96 11.76 31.75 38.60
CA HIS A 96 11.19 32.94 39.24
C HIS A 96 9.66 32.93 39.19
N ALA A 97 9.06 32.51 38.08
CA ALA A 97 7.61 32.38 37.98
C ALA A 97 7.06 31.32 38.95
N TRP A 98 7.81 30.24 39.18
CA TRP A 98 7.48 29.25 40.20
C TRP A 98 7.55 29.83 41.62
N LEU A 99 8.59 30.63 41.92
CA LEU A 99 8.68 31.32 43.21
C LEU A 99 7.47 32.22 43.43
N VAL A 100 7.08 33.02 42.44
CA VAL A 100 5.88 33.88 42.50
C VAL A 100 4.62 33.04 42.71
N ALA A 101 4.42 31.97 41.95
CA ALA A 101 3.24 31.10 42.07
C ALA A 101 3.17 30.40 43.45
N SER A 102 4.32 30.09 44.05
CA SER A 102 4.39 29.43 45.36
C SER A 102 4.10 30.35 46.56
N LEU A 103 4.13 31.67 46.36
CA LEU A 103 3.83 32.65 47.41
C LEU A 103 2.31 32.85 47.63
N GLY A 104 1.46 32.33 46.74
CA GLY A 104 0.00 32.39 46.86
C GLY A 104 -0.57 31.43 47.92
N ALA A 105 -1.87 31.60 48.25
CA ALA A 105 -2.54 30.87 49.33
C ALA A 105 -2.64 29.34 49.11
N GLN A 106 -2.39 28.85 47.89
CA GLN A 106 -2.28 27.43 47.54
C GLN A 106 -1.19 27.26 46.46
N PRO A 107 -0.45 26.14 46.43
CA PRO A 107 0.49 25.85 45.36
C PRO A 107 -0.26 25.64 44.04
N ALA A 108 -0.46 26.74 43.31
CA ALA A 108 -1.12 26.76 42.01
C ALA A 108 -0.12 26.46 40.89
N PRO A 109 -0.57 25.92 39.74
CA PRO A 109 0.27 25.80 38.56
C PRO A 109 0.71 27.19 38.07
N ILE A 110 1.88 27.25 37.42
CA ILE A 110 2.43 28.50 36.85
C ILE A 110 1.48 28.97 35.75
N ARG A 111 0.94 30.19 35.91
CA ARG A 111 0.08 30.88 34.93
C ARG A 111 0.84 31.93 34.13
N SER A 112 0.24 32.42 33.04
CA SER A 112 0.84 33.45 32.20
C SER A 112 1.06 34.78 32.95
N ALA A 113 0.22 35.12 33.94
CA ALA A 113 0.45 36.27 34.84
C ALA A 113 1.75 36.14 35.67
N HIS A 114 2.08 34.93 36.13
CA HIS A 114 3.29 34.67 36.91
C HIS A 114 4.55 34.78 36.05
N LEU A 115 4.48 34.35 34.79
CA LEU A 115 5.56 34.52 33.82
C LEU A 115 5.81 36.00 33.51
N LEU A 116 4.75 36.79 33.32
CA LEU A 116 4.86 38.23 33.11
C LEU A 116 5.49 38.94 34.32
N LEU A 117 5.03 38.61 35.53
CA LEU A 117 5.58 39.22 36.75
C LEU A 117 7.04 38.83 36.98
N ALA A 118 7.40 37.57 36.69
CA ALA A 118 8.79 37.11 36.75
C ALA A 118 9.68 37.83 35.73
N LEU A 119 9.20 38.02 34.50
CA LEU A 119 9.91 38.75 33.45
C LEU A 119 10.24 40.20 33.86
N LEU A 120 9.28 40.88 34.50
CA LEU A 120 9.42 42.30 34.88
C LEU A 120 10.12 42.53 36.23
N THR A 121 10.20 41.50 37.08
CA THR A 121 10.81 41.63 38.42
C THR A 121 12.31 41.34 38.40
N GLU A 122 12.76 40.41 37.54
CA GLU A 122 14.16 40.03 37.46
C GLU A 122 14.95 41.01 36.57
N PRO A 123 16.02 41.67 37.07
CA PRO A 123 16.67 42.78 36.36
C PRO A 123 17.21 42.41 34.97
N GLU A 124 17.80 41.21 34.83
CA GLU A 124 18.34 40.73 33.54
C GLU A 124 17.23 40.46 32.52
N LEU A 125 16.11 39.88 32.97
CA LEU A 125 14.97 39.56 32.12
C LEU A 125 14.17 40.82 31.75
N ALA A 126 14.05 41.77 32.67
CA ALA A 126 13.37 43.05 32.44
C ALA A 126 14.11 43.90 31.40
N GLN A 127 15.45 43.90 31.43
CA GLN A 127 16.26 44.58 30.43
C GLN A 127 16.04 43.99 29.02
N LEU A 128 15.95 42.66 28.91
CA LEU A 128 15.63 41.98 27.66
C LEU A 128 14.21 42.28 27.19
N ALA A 129 13.23 42.28 28.10
CA ALA A 129 11.84 42.63 27.79
C ALA A 129 11.71 44.07 27.26
N HIS A 130 12.39 45.05 27.88
CA HIS A 130 12.39 46.44 27.42
C HIS A 130 13.11 46.64 26.09
N ARG A 131 14.14 45.85 25.82
CA ARG A 131 14.77 45.79 24.49
C ARG A 131 13.79 45.23 23.46
N ALA A 132 13.03 44.19 23.82
CA ALA A 132 12.10 43.52 22.93
C ALA A 132 10.89 44.40 22.56
N SER A 133 10.33 45.11 23.55
CA SER A 133 9.34 46.16 23.31
C SER A 133 9.33 47.20 24.44
N PRO A 134 9.29 48.51 24.12
CA PRO A 134 9.14 49.56 25.12
C PRO A 134 7.78 49.50 25.83
N LEU A 135 6.80 48.76 25.29
CA LEU A 135 5.48 48.58 25.88
C LEU A 135 5.52 47.78 27.19
N PHE A 136 6.55 46.94 27.39
CA PHE A 136 6.73 46.22 28.66
C PHE A 136 6.95 47.16 29.86
N ALA A 137 7.44 48.38 29.64
CA ALA A 137 7.61 49.39 30.70
C ALA A 137 6.29 50.02 31.18
N ARG A 138 5.20 49.84 30.42
CA ARG A 138 3.88 50.39 30.77
C ARG A 138 3.10 49.50 31.73
N PHE A 139 3.54 48.26 31.96
CA PHE A 139 2.87 47.37 32.92
C PHE A 139 3.18 47.83 34.37
N PRO A 140 2.17 48.08 35.21
CA PRO A 140 2.38 48.52 36.58
C PRO A 140 2.85 47.35 37.46
N VAL A 141 4.17 47.19 37.64
CA VAL A 141 4.78 46.07 38.38
C VAL A 141 4.33 46.02 39.85
N ASP A 142 4.19 47.17 40.52
CA ASP A 142 3.75 47.22 41.92
C ASP A 142 2.28 46.84 42.09
N GLU A 143 1.43 47.19 41.12
CA GLU A 143 0.01 46.80 41.11
C GLU A 143 -0.14 45.31 40.77
N LEU A 144 0.68 44.80 39.85
CA LEU A 144 0.75 43.38 39.54
C LEU A 144 1.10 42.59 40.81
N LYS A 145 2.15 42.95 41.56
CA LYS A 145 2.54 42.23 42.78
C LYS A 145 1.44 42.10 43.84
N HIS A 146 0.58 43.11 43.98
CA HIS A 146 -0.44 43.14 45.04
C HIS A 146 -1.83 42.69 44.58
N ASN A 147 -2.15 42.83 43.28
CA ASN A 147 -3.50 42.64 42.74
C ASN A 147 -3.54 41.70 41.51
N LEU A 148 -2.66 40.69 41.42
CA LEU A 148 -2.63 39.72 40.31
C LEU A 148 -4.01 39.12 40.00
N ASP A 149 -4.69 38.57 41.03
CA ASP A 149 -5.98 37.90 40.84
C ASP A 149 -7.05 38.86 40.33
N ARG A 150 -7.05 40.11 40.81
CA ARG A 150 -8.00 41.13 40.36
C ARG A 150 -7.76 41.49 38.90
N LEU A 151 -6.50 41.64 38.48
CA LEU A 151 -6.13 42.00 37.11
C LEU A 151 -6.34 40.86 36.12
N ALA A 152 -6.24 39.61 36.57
CA ALA A 152 -6.46 38.41 35.75
C ALA A 152 -7.94 37.95 35.65
N GLN A 153 -8.88 38.63 36.31
CA GLN A 153 -10.32 38.28 36.26
C GLN A 153 -10.88 38.18 34.82
N GLY A 154 -11.58 37.09 34.51
CA GLY A 154 -12.16 36.83 33.18
C GLY A 154 -11.23 36.12 32.20
N SER A 155 -10.05 35.68 32.66
CA SER A 155 -9.15 34.79 31.93
C SER A 155 -9.59 33.33 32.01
N ALA A 156 -9.25 32.54 31.00
CA ALA A 156 -9.44 31.08 31.01
C ALA A 156 -8.56 30.37 32.05
N GLU A 157 -7.57 31.08 32.62
CA GLU A 157 -6.64 30.58 33.62
C GLU A 157 -7.11 30.83 35.07
N GLU A 158 -8.32 31.38 35.27
CA GLU A 158 -8.92 31.61 36.59
C GLU A 158 -9.17 30.28 37.33
N PRO A 159 -8.84 30.16 38.63
CA PRO A 159 -9.11 28.94 39.37
C PRO A 159 -10.63 28.83 39.55
N VAL A 160 -11.23 27.81 38.93
CA VAL A 160 -12.64 27.46 39.17
C VAL A 160 -12.77 27.01 40.63
N VAL A 161 -13.07 27.96 41.52
CA VAL A 161 -13.56 27.66 42.86
C VAL A 161 -14.96 27.12 42.65
N ALA A 162 -15.14 25.81 42.87
CA ALA A 162 -16.44 25.16 42.83
C ALA A 162 -17.37 25.78 43.87
N THR A 163 -18.14 26.79 43.47
CA THR A 163 -19.33 27.23 44.19
C THR A 163 -20.38 26.14 44.04
N ARG A 164 -20.55 25.38 45.13
CA ARG A 164 -21.73 24.57 45.38
C ARG A 164 -22.93 25.53 45.47
N GLU A 165 -23.78 25.54 44.45
CA GLU A 165 -25.10 26.15 44.52
C GLU A 165 -26.17 25.08 44.30
N ASP A 166 -27.13 25.12 45.21
CA ASP A 166 -28.22 24.18 45.40
C ASP A 166 -29.12 24.03 44.16
N SER A 167 -29.31 22.79 43.72
CA SER A 167 -30.47 22.41 42.92
C SER A 167 -31.04 21.07 43.42
N SER A 168 -32.35 21.14 43.69
CA SER A 168 -33.38 20.15 44.02
C SER A 168 -33.02 18.65 44.09
N PRO A 169 -33.55 17.91 45.10
CA PRO A 169 -33.39 16.46 45.17
C PRO A 169 -34.40 15.76 44.25
N GLY A 170 -33.94 15.28 43.10
CA GLY A 170 -34.74 14.46 42.19
C GLY A 170 -33.87 13.85 41.10
N ASP A 171 -33.63 12.54 41.23
CA ASP A 171 -33.05 11.63 40.24
C ASP A 171 -31.67 11.99 39.65
N SER A 172 -30.62 11.54 40.34
CA SER A 172 -29.47 10.93 39.68
C SER A 172 -28.56 10.23 40.69
N VAL A 173 -28.64 8.90 40.72
CA VAL A 173 -27.50 8.07 41.18
C VAL A 173 -26.44 8.13 40.07
N GLN A 174 -25.74 9.26 39.97
CA GLN A 174 -24.48 9.32 39.24
C GLN A 174 -23.36 9.15 40.27
N GLN A 175 -22.89 7.91 40.35
CA GLN A 175 -21.74 7.50 41.12
C GLN A 175 -20.51 8.36 40.79
N LEU A 176 -19.88 8.82 41.86
CA LEU A 176 -18.53 9.37 41.91
C LEU A 176 -17.54 8.49 41.11
N CYS A 177 -17.25 8.86 39.86
CA CYS A 177 -16.14 8.27 39.13
C CYS A 177 -14.84 8.87 39.68
N ALA A 178 -14.06 8.05 40.38
CA ALA A 178 -12.67 8.37 40.68
C ALA A 178 -11.94 8.55 39.34
N LYS A 179 -11.45 9.76 39.04
CA LYS A 179 -10.66 10.02 37.83
C LYS A 179 -9.45 9.08 37.81
N THR A 180 -9.34 8.21 36.80
CA THR A 180 -8.22 7.28 36.59
C THR A 180 -7.36 7.78 35.43
N PRO A 181 -6.45 8.74 35.68
CA PRO A 181 -5.77 9.48 34.62
C PRO A 181 -4.88 8.62 33.73
N ALA A 182 -4.28 7.51 34.23
CA ALA A 182 -3.44 6.67 33.39
C ALA A 182 -4.26 5.69 32.53
N LEU A 183 -5.33 5.10 33.08
CA LEU A 183 -6.24 4.26 32.30
C LEU A 183 -6.93 5.05 31.18
N ASP A 184 -7.44 6.24 31.47
CA ASP A 184 -8.16 7.05 30.48
C ASP A 184 -7.21 7.56 29.36
N GLN A 185 -5.92 7.76 29.67
CA GLN A 185 -4.94 8.23 28.70
C GLN A 185 -4.34 7.11 27.83
N PHE A 186 -4.07 5.94 28.40
CA PHE A 186 -3.33 4.86 27.74
C PHE A 186 -4.18 3.66 27.33
N THR A 187 -5.48 3.66 27.67
CA THR A 187 -6.38 2.57 27.32
C THR A 187 -7.70 3.05 26.73
N THR A 188 -8.32 2.21 25.91
CA THR A 188 -9.67 2.44 25.37
C THR A 188 -10.64 1.40 25.95
N ASN A 189 -11.76 1.85 26.52
CA ASN A 189 -12.75 0.96 27.13
C ASN A 189 -13.71 0.39 26.06
N LEU A 190 -13.48 -0.87 25.66
CA LEU A 190 -14.33 -1.57 24.67
C LEU A 190 -15.73 -1.84 25.21
N THR A 191 -15.89 -2.14 26.50
CA THR A 191 -17.22 -2.40 27.07
C THR A 191 -18.09 -1.13 27.08
N GLN A 192 -17.48 0.04 27.24
CA GLN A 192 -18.19 1.31 27.11
C GLN A 192 -18.59 1.58 25.65
N LEU A 193 -17.67 1.40 24.70
CA LEU A 193 -17.97 1.55 23.27
C LEU A 193 -19.09 0.60 22.80
N ALA A 194 -19.12 -0.62 23.33
CA ALA A 194 -20.21 -1.58 23.11
C ALA A 194 -21.56 -1.03 23.59
N ARG A 195 -21.62 -0.44 24.79
CA ARG A 195 -22.85 0.17 25.34
C ARG A 195 -23.30 1.39 24.54
N GLU A 196 -22.36 2.13 23.97
CA GLU A 196 -22.62 3.28 23.09
C GLU A 196 -23.03 2.86 21.66
N GLY A 197 -22.98 1.56 21.32
CA GLY A 197 -23.29 1.06 19.99
C GLY A 197 -22.25 1.45 18.92
N ARG A 198 -21.00 1.69 19.34
CA ARG A 198 -19.88 2.11 18.47
C ARG A 198 -18.96 0.95 18.06
N ILE A 199 -19.31 -0.27 18.43
CA ILE A 199 -18.59 -1.50 18.04
C ILE A 199 -19.39 -2.19 16.93
N ASP A 200 -18.68 -2.68 15.92
CA ASP A 200 -19.29 -3.40 14.81
C ASP A 200 -19.88 -4.75 15.27
N PRO A 201 -20.98 -5.22 14.66
CA PRO A 201 -21.59 -6.49 15.01
C PRO A 201 -20.64 -7.65 14.69
N VAL A 202 -20.39 -8.50 15.68
CA VAL A 202 -19.53 -9.67 15.54
C VAL A 202 -20.38 -10.93 15.35
N VAL A 203 -20.22 -11.61 14.23
CA VAL A 203 -20.95 -12.84 13.85
C VAL A 203 -19.97 -13.94 13.50
N GLY A 204 -20.27 -15.20 13.85
CA GLY A 204 -19.48 -16.36 13.41
C GLY A 204 -18.21 -16.63 14.22
N ARG A 205 -18.07 -16.01 15.39
CA ARG A 205 -16.96 -16.20 16.34
C ARG A 205 -17.42 -16.66 17.72
N GLU A 206 -18.59 -17.28 17.80
CA GLU A 206 -19.24 -17.65 19.06
C GLU A 206 -18.46 -18.71 19.83
N ALA A 207 -17.77 -19.61 19.12
CA ALA A 207 -16.96 -20.68 19.71
C ALA A 207 -15.71 -20.12 20.41
N GLU A 208 -14.98 -19.22 19.74
CA GLU A 208 -13.78 -18.57 20.26
C GLU A 208 -14.14 -17.63 21.42
N ILE A 209 -15.24 -16.87 21.31
CA ILE A 209 -15.74 -16.02 22.39
C ILE A 209 -16.12 -16.88 23.62
N ARG A 210 -16.80 -18.02 23.41
CA ARG A 210 -17.13 -18.95 24.49
C ARG A 210 -15.87 -19.51 25.15
N GLN A 211 -14.87 -19.90 24.36
CA GLN A 211 -13.59 -20.40 24.88
C GLN A 211 -12.85 -19.32 25.69
N ALA A 212 -12.88 -18.06 25.25
CA ALA A 212 -12.29 -16.94 26.00
C ALA A 212 -13.00 -16.73 27.35
N VAL A 213 -14.34 -16.78 27.37
CA VAL A 213 -15.14 -16.75 28.61
C VAL A 213 -14.76 -17.89 29.54
N ASP A 214 -14.71 -19.12 29.03
CA ASP A 214 -14.37 -20.32 29.81
C ASP A 214 -12.97 -20.21 30.44
N ILE A 215 -12.01 -19.62 29.72
CA ILE A 215 -10.66 -19.38 30.22
C ILE A 215 -10.65 -18.30 31.30
N LEU A 216 -11.33 -17.16 31.08
CA LEU A 216 -11.38 -16.05 32.04
C LEU A 216 -12.02 -16.45 33.39
N MET A 217 -12.90 -17.45 33.38
CA MET A 217 -13.51 -18.01 34.59
C MET A 217 -12.59 -18.94 35.41
N ARG A 218 -11.47 -19.40 34.84
CA ARG A 218 -10.57 -20.33 35.55
C ARG A 218 -9.87 -19.65 36.72
N ARG A 219 -9.54 -20.44 37.76
CA ARG A 219 -8.74 -19.98 38.91
C ARG A 219 -7.24 -19.86 38.60
N ARG A 220 -6.74 -20.68 37.66
CA ARG A 220 -5.36 -20.70 37.16
C ARG A 220 -5.40 -20.76 35.64
N GLN A 221 -4.39 -20.21 34.95
CA GLN A 221 -4.36 -20.10 33.49
C GLN A 221 -5.61 -19.40 32.94
N ASN A 222 -5.90 -18.23 33.52
CA ASN A 222 -7.09 -17.44 33.26
C ASN A 222 -6.84 -16.29 32.26
N ASN A 223 -5.74 -16.35 31.53
CA ASN A 223 -5.38 -15.36 30.51
C ASN A 223 -5.47 -16.05 29.14
N PRO A 224 -6.48 -15.77 28.32
CA PRO A 224 -6.53 -16.29 26.96
C PRO A 224 -5.49 -15.58 26.07
N ILE A 225 -4.82 -16.34 25.22
CA ILE A 225 -4.01 -15.81 24.12
C ILE A 225 -4.60 -16.27 22.78
N LEU A 226 -5.10 -15.33 22.00
CA LEU A 226 -5.65 -15.55 20.67
C LEU A 226 -4.48 -15.69 19.69
N THR A 227 -4.32 -16.88 19.10
CA THR A 227 -3.29 -17.16 18.11
C THR A 227 -3.93 -17.43 16.76
N GLY A 228 -3.44 -16.75 15.72
CA GLY A 228 -3.95 -16.88 14.36
C GLY A 228 -3.22 -15.92 13.43
N GLU A 229 -3.33 -16.13 12.12
CA GLU A 229 -2.73 -15.23 11.13
C GLU A 229 -3.26 -13.79 11.25
N ALA A 230 -2.58 -12.82 10.63
CA ALA A 230 -3.09 -11.45 10.59
C ALA A 230 -4.38 -11.38 9.73
N GLY A 231 -5.36 -10.58 10.16
CA GLY A 231 -6.62 -10.39 9.42
C GLY A 231 -7.73 -11.43 9.67
N VAL A 232 -7.50 -12.47 10.47
CA VAL A 232 -8.56 -13.47 10.80
C VAL A 232 -9.65 -12.94 11.75
N GLY A 233 -9.49 -11.73 12.31
CA GLY A 233 -10.46 -11.13 13.23
C GLY A 233 -10.20 -11.43 14.71
N LYS A 234 -8.94 -11.48 15.16
CA LYS A 234 -8.59 -11.65 16.59
C LYS A 234 -9.18 -10.54 17.47
N THR A 235 -9.12 -9.29 17.01
CA THR A 235 -9.71 -8.13 17.70
C THR A 235 -11.24 -8.23 17.75
N ALA A 236 -11.88 -8.70 16.67
CA ALA A 236 -13.32 -8.92 16.62
C ALA A 236 -13.80 -9.94 17.67
N VAL A 237 -13.00 -10.97 17.99
CA VAL A 237 -13.34 -11.90 19.10
C VAL A 237 -13.43 -11.15 20.45
N VAL A 238 -12.55 -10.18 20.69
CA VAL A 238 -12.53 -9.40 21.94
C VAL A 238 -13.65 -8.37 21.96
N GLU A 239 -13.94 -7.74 20.83
CA GLU A 239 -15.09 -6.85 20.66
C GLU A 239 -16.42 -7.59 20.85
N GLY A 240 -16.54 -8.80 20.30
CA GLY A 240 -17.69 -9.68 20.50
C GLY A 240 -17.86 -10.09 21.96
N LEU A 241 -16.76 -10.32 22.68
CA LEU A 241 -16.80 -10.52 24.13
C LEU A 241 -17.29 -9.26 24.86
N ALA A 242 -16.83 -8.07 24.47
CA ALA A 242 -17.27 -6.80 25.05
C ALA A 242 -18.77 -6.54 24.82
N LEU A 243 -19.29 -6.84 23.63
CA LEU A 243 -20.72 -6.78 23.30
C LEU A 243 -21.53 -7.71 24.22
N ARG A 244 -21.11 -8.97 24.39
CA ARG A 244 -21.79 -9.91 25.29
C ARG A 244 -21.79 -9.47 26.75
N ILE A 245 -20.72 -8.84 27.21
CA ILE A 245 -20.65 -8.26 28.56
C ILE A 245 -21.60 -7.06 28.69
N ALA A 246 -21.69 -6.21 27.67
CA ALA A 246 -22.60 -5.07 27.64
C ALA A 246 -24.08 -5.50 27.63
N GLU A 247 -24.42 -6.56 26.89
CA GLU A 247 -25.76 -7.16 26.83
C GLU A 247 -26.12 -8.01 28.05
N GLY A 248 -25.14 -8.38 28.89
CA GLY A 248 -25.35 -9.25 30.05
C GLY A 248 -25.50 -10.74 29.71
N THR A 249 -25.13 -11.19 28.50
CA THR A 249 -25.20 -12.60 28.06
C THR A 249 -24.01 -13.45 28.52
N VAL A 250 -23.26 -12.97 29.53
CA VAL A 250 -22.12 -13.64 30.16
C VAL A 250 -22.48 -14.14 31.56
N PRO A 251 -21.76 -15.17 32.08
CA PRO A 251 -21.95 -15.67 33.45
C PRO A 251 -21.77 -14.56 34.50
N GLU A 252 -22.47 -14.68 35.65
CA GLU A 252 -22.53 -13.66 36.71
C GLU A 252 -21.15 -13.13 37.15
N VAL A 253 -20.13 -14.00 37.20
CA VAL A 253 -18.76 -13.64 37.59
C VAL A 253 -18.09 -12.64 36.63
N LEU A 254 -18.56 -12.59 35.38
CA LEU A 254 -18.05 -11.69 34.35
C LEU A 254 -19.01 -10.52 34.05
N GLN A 255 -20.17 -10.46 34.71
CA GLN A 255 -21.08 -9.33 34.57
C GLN A 255 -20.46 -8.08 35.21
N GLY A 256 -20.51 -6.96 34.50
CA GLY A 256 -19.93 -5.69 34.96
C GLY A 256 -18.40 -5.60 34.87
N VAL A 257 -17.73 -6.61 34.30
CA VAL A 257 -16.31 -6.53 33.93
C VAL A 257 -16.12 -5.48 32.84
N GLN A 258 -15.00 -4.75 32.86
CA GLN A 258 -14.63 -3.80 31.81
C GLN A 258 -13.43 -4.32 31.03
N ILE A 259 -13.52 -4.31 29.70
CA ILE A 259 -12.41 -4.66 28.81
C ILE A 259 -11.75 -3.36 28.34
N HIS A 260 -10.45 -3.24 28.61
CA HIS A 260 -9.62 -2.09 28.22
C HIS A 260 -8.53 -2.51 27.24
N THR A 261 -8.53 -1.95 26.04
CA THR A 261 -7.45 -2.14 25.07
C THR A 261 -6.27 -1.24 25.44
N LEU A 262 -5.08 -1.84 25.57
CA LEU A 262 -3.84 -1.11 25.84
C LEU A 262 -3.24 -0.59 24.52
N ASP A 263 -3.05 0.72 24.40
CA ASP A 263 -2.37 1.31 23.25
C ASP A 263 -0.87 1.39 23.50
N MET A 264 -0.13 0.54 22.81
CA MET A 264 1.32 0.48 22.88
C MET A 264 1.99 1.71 22.27
N GLY A 265 1.40 2.31 21.24
CA GLY A 265 1.89 3.51 20.58
C GLY A 265 1.83 4.71 21.51
N LEU A 266 0.72 4.90 22.23
CA LEU A 266 0.59 5.99 23.22
C LEU A 266 1.54 5.82 24.41
N LEU A 267 1.81 4.58 24.84
CA LEU A 267 2.78 4.32 25.90
C LEU A 267 4.21 4.66 25.49
N GLN A 268 4.57 4.39 24.22
CA GLN A 268 5.89 4.67 23.66
C GLN A 268 6.06 6.14 23.23
N ALA A 269 4.98 6.79 22.77
CA ALA A 269 4.98 8.19 22.35
C ALA A 269 5.44 9.11 23.49
N GLY A 270 6.53 9.85 23.24
CA GLY A 270 7.12 10.77 24.21
C GLY A 270 7.94 10.12 25.33
N ALA A 271 8.11 8.79 25.36
CA ALA A 271 9.00 8.12 26.30
C ALA A 271 10.41 8.02 25.70
N SER A 272 11.24 9.06 25.91
CA SER A 272 12.62 9.09 25.39
C SER A 272 13.62 8.27 26.22
N VAL A 273 13.23 7.83 27.42
CA VAL A 273 14.06 7.05 28.35
C VAL A 273 13.32 5.79 28.79
N LYS A 274 13.98 4.62 28.73
CA LYS A 274 13.45 3.29 29.09
C LYS A 274 12.63 3.26 30.39
N GLY A 275 13.08 3.97 31.42
CA GLY A 275 12.42 4.00 32.73
C GLY A 275 11.04 4.68 32.72
N GLU A 276 10.78 5.57 31.77
CA GLU A 276 9.51 6.29 31.68
C GLU A 276 8.39 5.39 31.14
N PHE A 277 8.67 4.63 30.08
CA PHE A 277 7.75 3.61 29.57
C PHE A 277 7.41 2.58 30.66
N GLU A 278 8.42 2.05 31.35
CA GLU A 278 8.21 1.10 32.45
C GLU A 278 7.39 1.71 33.61
N SER A 279 7.61 2.99 33.93
CA SER A 279 6.83 3.70 34.95
C SER A 279 5.38 3.90 34.54
N ARG A 280 5.11 4.24 33.27
CA ARG A 280 3.75 4.39 32.73
C ARG A 280 3.00 3.06 32.79
N LEU A 281 3.63 1.97 32.37
CA LEU A 281 3.03 0.64 32.45
C LEU A 281 2.78 0.19 33.90
N LYS A 282 3.70 0.46 34.83
CA LYS A 282 3.50 0.20 36.27
C LYS A 282 2.31 0.99 36.83
N ASN A 283 2.13 2.24 36.41
CA ASN A 283 1.00 3.06 36.83
C ASN A 283 -0.33 2.48 36.33
N VAL A 284 -0.40 2.06 35.06
CA VAL A 284 -1.58 1.38 34.50
C VAL A 284 -1.91 0.11 35.29
N ILE A 285 -0.92 -0.76 35.55
CA ILE A 285 -1.13 -1.99 36.33
C ILE A 285 -1.61 -1.68 37.77
N ALA A 286 -1.08 -0.62 38.39
CA ALA A 286 -1.47 -0.21 39.73
C ALA A 286 -2.90 0.35 39.77
N GLU A 287 -3.34 1.08 38.74
CA GLU A 287 -4.71 1.57 38.61
C GLU A 287 -5.69 0.43 38.35
N VAL A 288 -5.36 -0.53 37.48
CA VAL A 288 -6.16 -1.75 37.26
C VAL A 288 -6.40 -2.49 38.57
N ARG A 289 -5.36 -2.62 39.42
CA ARG A 289 -5.46 -3.29 40.72
C ARG A 289 -6.35 -2.54 41.72
N LYS A 290 -6.37 -1.21 41.67
CA LYS A 290 -7.12 -0.35 42.60
C LYS A 290 -8.58 -0.13 42.16
N SER A 291 -8.92 -0.50 40.92
CA SER A 291 -10.25 -0.30 40.40
C SER A 291 -11.30 -1.07 41.21
N PRO A 292 -12.45 -0.44 41.56
CA PRO A 292 -13.56 -1.13 42.22
C PRO A 292 -14.26 -2.11 41.27
N HIS A 293 -14.12 -1.93 39.96
CA HIS A 293 -14.64 -2.85 38.95
C HIS A 293 -13.52 -3.73 38.40
N PRO A 294 -13.76 -5.04 38.22
CA PRO A 294 -12.77 -5.92 37.62
C PRO A 294 -12.49 -5.50 36.17
N ILE A 295 -11.23 -5.14 35.89
CA ILE A 295 -10.77 -4.76 34.55
C ILE A 295 -9.99 -5.92 33.93
N VAL A 296 -10.28 -6.22 32.68
CA VAL A 296 -9.52 -7.14 31.83
C VAL A 296 -8.78 -6.31 30.80
N LEU A 297 -7.45 -6.46 30.75
CA LEU A 297 -6.61 -5.75 29.80
C LEU A 297 -6.50 -6.55 28.49
N PHE A 298 -6.81 -5.94 27.36
CA PHE A 298 -6.53 -6.49 26.04
C PHE A 298 -5.23 -5.90 25.50
N ILE A 299 -4.30 -6.78 25.12
CA ILE A 299 -3.02 -6.41 24.49
C ILE A 299 -3.03 -6.98 23.08
N ASP A 300 -3.19 -6.10 22.09
CA ASP A 300 -2.95 -6.48 20.71
C ASP A 300 -1.45 -6.59 20.43
N GLU A 301 -1.08 -7.45 19.48
CA GLU A 301 0.32 -7.72 19.12
C GLU A 301 1.23 -7.96 20.33
N ALA A 302 0.85 -8.89 21.21
CA ALA A 302 1.49 -9.09 22.50
C ALA A 302 2.99 -9.50 22.41
N HIS A 303 3.49 -9.87 21.22
CA HIS A 303 4.91 -10.09 20.97
C HIS A 303 5.75 -8.80 21.09
N THR A 304 5.16 -7.62 20.83
CA THR A 304 5.82 -6.30 20.95
C THR A 304 6.31 -6.04 22.39
N MET A 305 5.58 -6.57 23.37
CA MET A 305 5.90 -6.50 24.80
C MET A 305 7.05 -7.41 25.22
N ILE A 306 7.36 -8.42 24.41
CA ILE A 306 8.35 -9.46 24.71
C ILE A 306 9.64 -9.25 23.91
N SER A 307 9.62 -8.36 22.92
CA SER A 307 10.61 -8.30 21.84
C SER A 307 12.06 -8.17 22.33
N ALA A 308 12.68 -9.34 22.48
CA ALA A 308 14.08 -9.63 22.31
C ALA A 308 14.35 -9.73 20.80
N GLY A 309 14.95 -8.70 20.21
CA GLY A 309 15.23 -8.67 18.76
C GLY A 309 15.91 -7.41 18.24
N GLY A 310 15.72 -6.25 18.89
CA GLY A 310 16.68 -5.14 18.78
C GLY A 310 17.92 -5.40 19.64
N GLN A 311 18.94 -4.53 19.58
CA GLN A 311 20.09 -4.58 20.50
C GLN A 311 19.60 -4.91 21.92
N ALA A 312 20.20 -5.94 22.52
CA ALA A 312 19.73 -6.55 23.77
C ALA A 312 19.34 -5.48 24.81
N GLY A 313 18.05 -5.39 25.14
CA GLY A 313 17.55 -4.62 26.29
C GLY A 313 16.61 -3.43 26.01
N GLN A 314 16.14 -3.21 24.77
CA GLN A 314 15.32 -2.03 24.45
C GLN A 314 13.87 -2.06 24.99
N ASN A 315 13.17 -3.21 25.11
CA ASN A 315 11.77 -3.25 25.58
C ASN A 315 11.42 -4.52 26.41
N ASP A 316 11.83 -4.62 27.68
CA ASP A 316 11.54 -5.80 28.53
C ASP A 316 10.32 -5.59 29.44
N ALA A 317 9.16 -5.32 28.83
CA ALA A 317 7.89 -5.16 29.55
C ALA A 317 7.39 -6.49 30.15
N ALA A 318 7.80 -7.61 29.57
CA ALA A 318 7.47 -8.96 30.03
C ALA A 318 7.85 -9.20 31.50
N ASN A 319 9.00 -8.70 31.95
CA ASN A 319 9.42 -8.84 33.35
C ASN A 319 8.53 -8.10 34.35
N LEU A 320 7.85 -7.03 33.92
CA LEU A 320 6.91 -6.29 34.77
C LEU A 320 5.54 -6.99 34.84
N LEU A 321 5.14 -7.69 33.78
CA LEU A 321 3.87 -8.42 33.73
C LEU A 321 3.92 -9.78 34.43
N LYS A 322 5.06 -10.48 34.36
CA LYS A 322 5.23 -11.83 34.95
C LYS A 322 4.74 -11.94 36.41
N PRO A 323 5.10 -11.02 37.33
CA PRO A 323 4.63 -11.09 38.72
C PRO A 323 3.12 -10.86 38.85
N ALA A 324 2.56 -9.90 38.11
CA ALA A 324 1.14 -9.56 38.15
C ALA A 324 0.27 -10.70 37.59
N LEU A 325 0.71 -11.32 36.49
CA LEU A 325 0.08 -12.50 35.88
C LEU A 325 0.21 -13.75 36.76
N ALA A 326 1.36 -13.93 37.44
CA ALA A 326 1.60 -15.08 38.29
C ALA A 326 0.72 -15.08 39.56
N ARG A 327 0.46 -13.90 40.12
CA ARG A 327 -0.42 -13.72 41.30
C ARG A 327 -1.91 -13.71 40.93
N GLY A 328 -2.26 -13.67 39.64
CA GLY A 328 -3.65 -13.59 39.19
C GLY A 328 -4.33 -12.25 39.49
N GLU A 329 -3.53 -11.24 39.82
CA GLU A 329 -3.98 -9.87 40.13
C GLU A 329 -4.35 -9.10 38.85
N LEU A 330 -3.78 -9.51 37.71
CA LEU A 330 -4.04 -8.94 36.39
C LEU A 330 -4.64 -10.03 35.50
N ARG A 331 -5.83 -9.76 34.94
CA ARG A 331 -6.43 -10.58 33.88
C ARG A 331 -6.13 -9.94 32.54
N THR A 332 -5.62 -10.74 31.61
CA THR A 332 -5.19 -10.23 30.30
C THR A 332 -5.69 -11.14 29.18
N ILE A 333 -6.19 -10.52 28.13
CA ILE A 333 -6.42 -11.14 26.83
C ILE A 333 -5.28 -10.67 25.92
N ALA A 334 -4.57 -11.58 25.30
CA ALA A 334 -3.48 -11.25 24.38
C ALA A 334 -3.81 -11.73 22.96
N ALA A 335 -3.36 -11.01 21.93
CA ALA A 335 -3.43 -11.47 20.54
C ALA A 335 -2.04 -11.48 19.91
N THR A 336 -1.71 -12.51 19.12
CA THR A 336 -0.43 -12.65 18.42
C THR A 336 -0.57 -13.57 17.20
N THR A 337 0.40 -13.55 16.29
CA THR A 337 0.48 -14.55 15.21
C THR A 337 1.00 -15.89 15.72
N TRP A 338 0.73 -16.98 14.99
CA TRP A 338 1.21 -18.31 15.37
C TRP A 338 2.75 -18.39 15.37
N SER A 339 3.38 -17.77 14.38
CA SER A 339 4.84 -17.71 14.25
C SER A 339 5.48 -16.95 15.42
N GLU A 340 4.92 -15.82 15.82
CA GLU A 340 5.33 -15.05 17.00
C GLU A 340 5.14 -15.82 18.30
N TYR A 341 4.00 -16.50 18.46
CA TYR A 341 3.73 -17.32 19.64
C TYR A 341 4.83 -18.38 19.83
N LYS A 342 5.16 -19.12 18.76
CA LYS A 342 6.22 -20.14 18.77
C LYS A 342 7.60 -19.54 19.04
N LYS A 343 7.87 -18.35 18.49
CA LYS A 343 9.18 -17.69 18.62
C LYS A 343 9.42 -17.09 20.01
N TYR A 344 8.41 -16.46 20.60
CA TYR A 344 8.54 -15.62 21.80
C TYR A 344 7.86 -16.19 23.04
N PHE A 345 6.63 -16.71 22.92
CA PHE A 345 5.85 -17.18 24.08
C PHE A 345 6.16 -18.63 24.47
N GLU A 346 6.29 -19.53 23.50
CA GLU A 346 6.55 -20.95 23.76
C GLU A 346 7.93 -21.18 24.40
N LYS A 347 8.92 -20.33 24.04
CA LYS A 347 10.26 -20.38 24.63
C LYS A 347 10.29 -19.90 26.09
N ASP A 348 9.37 -19.04 26.51
CA ASP A 348 9.31 -18.53 27.88
C ASP A 348 8.34 -19.36 28.74
N ALA A 349 8.90 -20.29 29.52
CA ALA A 349 8.13 -21.17 30.40
C ALA A 349 7.29 -20.42 31.46
N ALA A 350 7.63 -19.18 31.83
CA ALA A 350 6.86 -18.42 32.81
C ALA A 350 5.57 -17.88 32.21
N LEU A 351 5.61 -17.40 30.96
CA LEU A 351 4.45 -16.86 30.24
C LEU A 351 3.56 -17.99 29.71
N ALA A 352 4.15 -19.04 29.12
CA ALA A 352 3.41 -20.20 28.61
C ALA A 352 2.56 -20.90 29.69
N ARG A 353 2.99 -20.85 30.95
CA ARG A 353 2.21 -21.41 32.09
C ARG A 353 1.03 -20.54 32.53
N ARG A 354 0.93 -19.28 32.07
CA ARG A 354 -0.10 -18.32 32.50
C ARG A 354 -1.12 -18.01 31.41
N PHE A 355 -0.73 -18.18 30.15
CA PHE A 355 -1.62 -18.04 29.00
C PHE A 355 -2.18 -19.40 28.56
N GLN A 356 -3.45 -19.40 28.15
CA GLN A 356 -4.09 -20.53 27.50
C GLN A 356 -4.35 -20.17 26.04
N VAL A 357 -3.85 -20.99 25.12
CA VAL A 357 -3.99 -20.75 23.68
C VAL A 357 -5.43 -20.98 23.24
N VAL A 358 -5.96 -20.00 22.49
CA VAL A 358 -7.21 -20.05 21.74
C VAL A 358 -6.85 -19.84 20.28
N LYS A 359 -7.00 -20.89 19.46
CA LYS A 359 -6.67 -20.83 18.04
C LYS A 359 -7.81 -20.16 17.28
N VAL A 360 -7.51 -19.11 16.54
CA VAL A 360 -8.45 -18.39 15.68
C VAL A 360 -8.05 -18.67 14.24
N ASP A 361 -8.83 -19.54 13.59
CA ASP A 361 -8.59 -19.94 12.20
C ASP A 361 -9.33 -19.01 11.23
N GLU A 362 -8.88 -19.00 9.97
CA GLU A 362 -9.58 -18.32 8.87
C GLU A 362 -11.00 -18.89 8.75
N PRO A 363 -12.06 -18.05 8.70
CA PRO A 363 -13.43 -18.53 8.57
C PRO A 363 -13.66 -19.13 7.19
N ASP A 364 -14.61 -20.07 7.11
CA ASP A 364 -15.05 -20.60 5.82
C ASP A 364 -15.82 -19.55 5.01
N GLU A 365 -16.00 -19.78 3.71
CA GLU A 365 -16.68 -18.83 2.82
C GLU A 365 -18.11 -18.51 3.30
N ALA A 366 -18.82 -19.50 3.87
CA ALA A 366 -20.17 -19.32 4.38
C ALA A 366 -20.22 -18.40 5.61
N THR A 367 -19.32 -18.60 6.58
CA THR A 367 -19.23 -17.74 7.78
C THR A 367 -18.73 -16.35 7.41
N ALA A 368 -17.75 -16.24 6.51
CA ALA A 368 -17.28 -14.95 6.00
C ALA A 368 -18.40 -14.16 5.30
N CYS A 369 -19.26 -14.82 4.51
CA CYS A 369 -20.44 -14.17 3.92
C CYS A 369 -21.41 -13.66 5.01
N ALA A 370 -21.63 -14.45 6.07
CA ALA A 370 -22.49 -14.02 7.18
C ALA A 370 -21.91 -12.81 7.93
N MET A 371 -20.58 -12.78 8.13
CA MET A 371 -19.87 -11.63 8.71
C MET A 371 -20.07 -10.36 7.87
N LEU A 372 -19.81 -10.43 6.55
CA LEU A 372 -19.95 -9.27 5.68
C LEU A 372 -21.41 -8.79 5.58
N ARG A 373 -22.40 -9.69 5.64
CA ARG A 373 -23.83 -9.32 5.71
C ARG A 373 -24.17 -8.53 6.97
N ALA A 374 -23.53 -8.84 8.10
CA ALA A 374 -23.72 -8.09 9.34
C ALA A 374 -23.11 -6.68 9.25
N MET A 375 -21.99 -6.52 8.54
CA MET A 375 -21.31 -5.24 8.35
C MET A 375 -21.91 -4.37 7.24
N ALA A 376 -22.52 -4.98 6.22
CA ALA A 376 -23.03 -4.27 5.04
C ALA A 376 -23.96 -3.07 5.38
N PRO A 377 -24.93 -3.15 6.32
CA PRO A 377 -25.78 -2.01 6.66
C PRO A 377 -25.01 -0.80 7.23
N LEU A 378 -23.91 -1.04 7.95
CA LEU A 378 -23.06 0.04 8.47
C LEU A 378 -22.31 0.74 7.34
N MET A 379 -21.80 -0.04 6.38
CA MET A 379 -21.12 0.49 5.18
C MET A 379 -22.10 1.25 4.27
N GLU A 380 -23.31 0.72 4.06
CA GLU A 380 -24.38 1.38 3.31
C GLU A 380 -24.72 2.74 3.91
N LYS A 381 -24.82 2.82 5.25
CA LYS A 381 -25.07 4.08 5.97
C LYS A 381 -23.90 5.05 5.87
N HIS A 382 -22.66 4.57 5.96
CA HIS A 382 -21.46 5.40 5.89
C HIS A 382 -21.30 6.07 4.52
N PHE A 383 -21.42 5.28 3.45
CA PHE A 383 -21.22 5.75 2.08
C PHE A 383 -22.51 6.23 1.38
N ASN A 384 -23.68 6.05 2.00
CA ASN A 384 -25.01 6.37 1.47
C ASN A 384 -25.29 5.71 0.10
N ILE A 385 -24.95 4.42 0.01
CA ILE A 385 -25.10 3.58 -1.19
C ILE A 385 -25.74 2.24 -0.79
N ARG A 386 -26.15 1.46 -1.80
CA ARG A 386 -26.71 0.13 -1.61
C ARG A 386 -25.68 -0.95 -1.99
N VAL A 387 -25.63 -2.02 -1.22
CA VAL A 387 -24.81 -3.21 -1.47
C VAL A 387 -25.74 -4.39 -1.78
N LEU A 388 -25.50 -5.08 -2.89
CA LEU A 388 -26.24 -6.31 -3.20
C LEU A 388 -25.65 -7.54 -2.50
N ASP A 389 -26.49 -8.53 -2.19
CA ASP A 389 -26.02 -9.79 -1.59
C ASP A 389 -25.06 -10.55 -2.51
N GLU A 390 -25.29 -10.51 -3.83
CA GLU A 390 -24.36 -11.10 -4.81
C GLU A 390 -22.95 -10.49 -4.73
N ALA A 391 -22.86 -9.19 -4.42
CA ALA A 391 -21.57 -8.52 -4.27
C ALA A 391 -20.83 -8.99 -3.01
N ILE A 392 -21.56 -9.30 -1.93
CA ILE A 392 -20.98 -9.87 -0.71
C ILE A 392 -20.42 -11.26 -0.99
N VAL A 393 -21.21 -12.11 -1.64
CA VAL A 393 -20.80 -13.48 -1.99
C VAL A 393 -19.57 -13.44 -2.91
N ASP A 394 -19.59 -12.60 -3.93
CA ASP A 394 -18.44 -12.46 -4.84
C ASP A 394 -17.24 -11.79 -4.17
N ALA A 395 -17.44 -10.87 -3.22
CA ALA A 395 -16.33 -10.28 -2.48
C ALA A 395 -15.58 -11.35 -1.69
N VAL A 396 -16.29 -12.26 -1.02
CA VAL A 396 -15.69 -13.40 -0.32
C VAL A 396 -15.03 -14.36 -1.31
N ARG A 397 -15.78 -14.83 -2.31
CA ARG A 397 -15.31 -15.84 -3.26
C ARG A 397 -14.11 -15.38 -4.08
N LEU A 398 -14.16 -14.16 -4.63
CA LEU A 398 -13.09 -13.60 -5.46
C LEU A 398 -11.87 -13.23 -4.60
N SER A 399 -12.07 -12.65 -3.42
CA SER A 399 -10.93 -12.34 -2.54
C SER A 399 -10.25 -13.63 -2.05
N HIS A 400 -11.00 -14.67 -1.69
CA HIS A 400 -10.45 -15.96 -1.29
C HIS A 400 -9.62 -16.60 -2.40
N ARG A 401 -10.08 -16.52 -3.65
CA ARG A 401 -9.42 -17.16 -4.80
C ARG A 401 -8.26 -16.37 -5.41
N TYR A 402 -8.34 -15.03 -5.45
CA TYR A 402 -7.42 -14.20 -6.23
C TYR A 402 -6.47 -13.35 -5.37
N ILE A 403 -6.81 -13.08 -4.10
CA ILE A 403 -5.97 -12.26 -3.20
C ILE A 403 -5.19 -13.20 -2.28
N SER A 404 -3.93 -13.47 -2.64
CA SER A 404 -2.98 -14.23 -1.80
C SER A 404 -2.28 -13.32 -0.78
N GLY A 405 -1.91 -13.87 0.38
CA GLY A 405 -1.15 -13.16 1.42
C GLY A 405 -2.00 -12.32 2.39
N ARG A 406 -3.32 -12.34 2.26
CA ARG A 406 -4.28 -11.82 3.25
C ARG A 406 -5.32 -12.90 3.58
N GLN A 407 -5.91 -12.82 4.76
CA GLN A 407 -6.90 -13.80 5.23
C GLN A 407 -8.32 -13.27 5.21
N LEU A 408 -9.29 -14.17 5.11
CA LEU A 408 -10.69 -13.87 5.43
C LEU A 408 -10.82 -13.64 6.96
N PRO A 409 -11.73 -12.76 7.39
CA PRO A 409 -12.65 -11.93 6.59
C PRO A 409 -12.02 -10.61 6.09
N ASP A 410 -10.85 -10.21 6.58
CA ASP A 410 -10.23 -8.90 6.32
C ASP A 410 -10.11 -8.55 4.82
N LYS A 411 -9.60 -9.48 4.00
CA LYS A 411 -9.49 -9.23 2.55
C LYS A 411 -10.83 -8.98 1.87
N ALA A 412 -11.89 -9.66 2.30
CA ALA A 412 -13.23 -9.49 1.71
C ALA A 412 -13.85 -8.16 2.16
N ILE A 413 -13.66 -7.77 3.43
CA ILE A 413 -14.07 -6.47 3.96
C ILE A 413 -13.37 -5.35 3.18
N GLY A 414 -12.05 -5.43 3.01
CA GLY A 414 -11.30 -4.41 2.27
C GLY A 414 -11.72 -4.27 0.81
N VAL A 415 -12.05 -5.38 0.13
CA VAL A 415 -12.59 -5.37 -1.23
C VAL A 415 -13.96 -4.69 -1.26
N LEU A 416 -14.86 -5.05 -0.34
CA LEU A 416 -16.20 -4.49 -0.29
C LEU A 416 -16.17 -2.99 0.07
N ASP A 417 -15.30 -2.58 0.99
CA ASP A 417 -15.12 -1.18 1.39
C ASP A 417 -14.60 -0.32 0.25
N THR A 418 -13.61 -0.83 -0.48
CA THR A 418 -13.10 -0.15 -1.68
C THR A 418 -14.17 -0.07 -2.77
N ALA A 419 -14.98 -1.11 -2.96
CA ALA A 419 -16.09 -1.09 -3.91
C ALA A 419 -17.14 -0.04 -3.50
N CYS A 420 -17.48 0.04 -2.22
CA CYS A 420 -18.36 1.06 -1.67
C CYS A 420 -17.83 2.47 -1.92
N ALA A 421 -16.56 2.73 -1.61
CA ALA A 421 -15.91 4.01 -1.85
C ALA A 421 -15.87 4.38 -3.34
N GLN A 422 -15.58 3.42 -4.23
CA GLN A 422 -15.57 3.66 -5.68
C GLN A 422 -16.96 4.03 -6.21
N VAL A 423 -18.03 3.37 -5.73
CA VAL A 423 -19.40 3.72 -6.13
C VAL A 423 -19.78 5.11 -5.61
N ALA A 424 -19.46 5.42 -4.36
CA ALA A 424 -19.74 6.73 -3.77
C ALA A 424 -19.00 7.87 -4.51
N LEU A 425 -17.74 7.65 -4.89
CA LEU A 425 -16.97 8.58 -5.72
C LEU A 425 -17.59 8.72 -7.11
N GLY A 426 -17.90 7.61 -7.80
CA GLY A 426 -18.52 7.64 -9.13
C GLY A 426 -19.88 8.34 -9.19
N GLN A 427 -20.59 8.45 -8.06
CA GLN A 427 -21.86 9.20 -7.98
C GLN A 427 -21.67 10.70 -7.71
N SER A 428 -20.56 11.10 -7.11
CA SER A 428 -20.32 12.48 -6.66
C SER A 428 -19.33 13.25 -7.56
N THR A 429 -18.42 12.56 -8.24
CA THR A 429 -17.37 13.16 -9.05
C THR A 429 -17.64 13.04 -10.56
N VAL A 430 -16.84 13.76 -11.35
CA VAL A 430 -16.84 13.62 -12.80
C VAL A 430 -16.16 12.28 -13.16
N PRO A 431 -16.75 11.47 -14.06
CA PRO A 431 -16.15 10.21 -14.49
C PRO A 431 -14.74 10.38 -15.06
N ALA A 432 -13.85 9.42 -14.77
CA ALA A 432 -12.46 9.44 -15.22
C ALA A 432 -12.30 9.60 -16.73
N GLN A 433 -13.25 9.09 -17.53
CA GLN A 433 -13.27 9.25 -18.98
C GLN A 433 -13.44 10.72 -19.42
N LEU A 434 -14.34 11.45 -18.75
CA LEU A 434 -14.58 12.87 -19.01
C LEU A 434 -13.43 13.73 -18.49
N GLU A 435 -12.91 13.43 -17.29
CA GLU A 435 -11.71 14.10 -16.76
C GLU A 435 -10.48 13.89 -17.66
N GLY A 436 -10.29 12.68 -18.19
CA GLY A 436 -9.23 12.38 -19.15
C GLY A 436 -9.37 13.18 -20.44
N CYS A 437 -10.59 13.25 -20.98
CA CYS A 437 -10.88 14.09 -22.16
C CYS A 437 -10.61 15.57 -21.87
N ASN A 438 -11.05 16.09 -20.72
CA ASN A 438 -10.83 17.49 -20.33
C ASN A 438 -9.34 17.83 -20.18
N ARG A 439 -8.58 16.96 -19.50
CA ARG A 439 -7.11 17.13 -19.38
C ARG A 439 -6.43 17.14 -20.74
N ARG A 440 -6.81 16.21 -21.63
CA ARG A 440 -6.22 16.12 -22.98
C ARG A 440 -6.65 17.30 -23.87
N LEU A 441 -7.90 17.77 -23.77
CA LEU A 441 -8.36 18.98 -24.45
C LEU A 441 -7.61 20.23 -23.99
N ALA A 442 -7.37 20.37 -22.68
CA ALA A 442 -6.57 21.47 -22.13
C ALA A 442 -5.12 21.42 -22.63
N ALA A 443 -4.51 20.22 -22.66
CA ALA A 443 -3.17 20.03 -23.21
C ALA A 443 -3.10 20.40 -24.70
N LEU A 444 -4.03 19.91 -25.51
CA LEU A 444 -4.12 20.24 -26.94
C LEU A 444 -4.37 21.73 -27.16
N ALA A 445 -5.20 22.38 -26.33
CA ALA A 445 -5.46 23.81 -26.43
C ALA A 445 -4.21 24.64 -26.13
N ALA A 446 -3.44 24.26 -25.11
CA ALA A 446 -2.16 24.91 -24.78
C ALA A 446 -1.12 24.73 -25.90
N GLU A 447 -1.03 23.53 -26.47
CA GLU A 447 -0.13 23.21 -27.59
C GLU A 447 -0.51 24.02 -28.85
N ILE A 448 -1.80 24.06 -29.20
CA ILE A 448 -2.33 24.86 -30.31
C ILE A 448 -2.03 26.35 -30.08
N ALA A 449 -2.27 26.89 -28.89
CA ALA A 449 -2.03 28.30 -28.58
C ALA A 449 -0.54 28.67 -28.57
N ALA A 450 0.36 27.75 -28.22
CA ALA A 450 1.80 27.94 -28.35
C ALA A 450 2.20 28.00 -29.82
N LEU A 451 1.79 27.00 -30.61
CA LEU A 451 2.10 26.95 -32.04
C LEU A 451 1.50 28.12 -32.82
N GLU A 452 0.28 28.57 -32.49
CA GLU A 452 -0.33 29.74 -33.11
C GLU A 452 0.45 31.03 -32.84
N ARG A 453 1.03 31.19 -31.65
CA ARG A 453 1.93 32.31 -31.34
C ARG A 453 3.21 32.22 -32.14
N ASP A 454 3.82 31.04 -32.22
CA ASP A 454 5.04 30.83 -33.00
C ASP A 454 4.80 31.10 -34.50
N VAL A 455 3.61 30.76 -35.03
CA VAL A 455 3.19 31.10 -36.42
C VAL A 455 3.13 32.62 -36.59
N GLN A 456 2.52 33.32 -35.63
CA GLN A 456 2.35 34.78 -35.70
C GLN A 456 3.68 35.54 -35.58
N GLU A 457 4.61 35.04 -34.77
CA GLU A 457 5.93 35.62 -34.56
C GLU A 457 6.94 35.25 -35.68
N GLY A 458 6.55 34.36 -36.60
CA GLY A 458 7.39 33.96 -37.74
C GLY A 458 8.53 33.02 -37.35
N CYS A 459 8.46 32.38 -36.18
CA CYS A 459 9.52 31.54 -35.62
C CYS A 459 9.48 30.08 -36.10
N ILE A 460 8.61 29.74 -37.07
CA ILE A 460 8.36 28.36 -37.47
C ILE A 460 9.25 27.92 -38.63
N GLY A 461 10.05 26.87 -38.41
CA GLY A 461 10.57 26.02 -39.49
C GLY A 461 9.48 25.09 -40.06
N ASP A 462 9.71 24.53 -41.26
CA ASP A 462 8.76 23.74 -42.10
C ASP A 462 7.85 22.70 -41.40
N HIS A 463 8.11 22.31 -40.15
CA HIS A 463 7.39 21.27 -39.40
C HIS A 463 6.13 21.78 -38.66
N GLY A 464 6.04 23.08 -38.32
CA GLY A 464 4.88 23.64 -37.63
C GLY A 464 3.61 23.73 -38.50
N GLY A 465 3.77 23.86 -39.82
CA GLY A 465 2.66 24.06 -40.77
C GLY A 465 1.68 22.88 -40.90
N ASN A 466 2.18 21.63 -40.80
CA ASN A 466 1.35 20.42 -40.90
C ASN A 466 0.85 19.90 -39.55
N ARG A 467 1.48 20.29 -38.42
CA ARG A 467 1.09 19.81 -37.08
C ARG A 467 -0.15 20.52 -36.54
N LEU A 468 -0.28 21.82 -36.80
CA LEU A 468 -1.40 22.63 -36.32
C LEU A 468 -2.77 22.16 -36.85
N PRO A 469 -2.94 21.83 -38.15
CA PRO A 469 -4.18 21.21 -38.65
C PRO A 469 -4.47 19.85 -37.99
N ALA A 470 -3.46 18.99 -37.86
CA ALA A 470 -3.62 17.67 -37.23
C ALA A 470 -4.06 17.76 -35.76
N LEU A 471 -3.50 18.69 -34.99
CA LEU A 471 -3.92 18.93 -33.60
C LEU A 471 -5.34 19.51 -33.50
N ARG A 472 -5.75 20.35 -34.46
CA ARG A 472 -7.13 20.87 -34.53
C ARG A 472 -8.13 19.75 -34.85
N ASP A 473 -7.77 18.83 -35.73
CA ASP A 473 -8.57 17.64 -36.04
C ASP A 473 -8.65 16.69 -34.83
N GLU A 474 -7.53 16.42 -34.16
CA GLU A 474 -7.49 15.62 -32.91
C GLU A 474 -8.37 16.26 -31.82
N ARG A 475 -8.27 17.59 -31.64
CA ARG A 475 -9.11 18.34 -30.72
C ARG A 475 -10.59 18.24 -31.09
N GLY A 476 -10.94 18.39 -32.38
CA GLY A 476 -12.32 18.28 -32.86
C GLY A 476 -12.92 16.90 -32.59
N ASN A 477 -12.18 15.84 -32.89
CA ASN A 477 -12.59 14.45 -32.62
C ASN A 477 -12.76 14.21 -31.11
N LEU A 478 -11.85 14.73 -30.29
CA LEU A 478 -11.91 14.58 -28.85
C LEU A 478 -13.06 15.40 -28.23
N GLN A 479 -13.37 16.58 -28.76
CA GLN A 479 -14.54 17.38 -28.37
C GLN A 479 -15.85 16.68 -28.70
N ALA A 480 -15.96 16.07 -29.88
CA ALA A 480 -17.14 15.28 -30.26
C ALA A 480 -17.34 14.10 -29.30
N ARG A 481 -16.27 13.37 -28.98
CA ARG A 481 -16.30 12.27 -28.00
C ARG A 481 -16.64 12.76 -26.59
N HIS A 482 -16.10 13.89 -26.16
CA HIS A 482 -16.43 14.48 -24.86
C HIS A 482 -17.92 14.85 -24.78
N ALA A 483 -18.49 15.44 -25.83
CA ALA A 483 -19.91 15.79 -25.88
C ALA A 483 -20.81 14.55 -25.81
N GLU A 484 -20.46 13.48 -26.53
CA GLU A 484 -21.17 12.18 -26.47
C GLU A 484 -21.15 11.60 -25.04
N LEU A 485 -19.96 11.56 -24.42
CA LEU A 485 -19.79 11.07 -23.06
C LEU A 485 -20.54 11.94 -22.02
N ALA A 486 -20.56 13.26 -22.20
CA ALA A 486 -21.26 14.17 -21.31
C ALA A 486 -22.78 13.97 -21.36
N VAL A 487 -23.36 13.79 -22.56
CA VAL A 487 -24.78 13.47 -22.73
C VAL A 487 -25.12 12.14 -22.07
N ARG A 488 -24.28 11.12 -22.27
CA ARG A 488 -24.48 9.80 -21.65
C ARG A 488 -24.37 9.88 -20.12
N TRP A 489 -23.42 10.64 -19.59
CA TRP A 489 -23.25 10.84 -18.14
C TRP A 489 -24.47 11.47 -17.49
N GLU A 490 -25.03 12.53 -18.10
CA GLU A 490 -26.22 13.19 -17.55
C GLU A 490 -27.45 12.28 -17.62
N ARG A 491 -27.58 11.46 -18.67
CA ARG A 491 -28.64 10.43 -18.76
C ARG A 491 -28.49 9.36 -17.68
N GLU A 492 -27.28 8.85 -17.46
CA GLU A 492 -27.05 7.86 -16.39
C GLU A 492 -27.34 8.46 -15.00
N LYS A 493 -26.93 9.71 -14.76
CA LYS A 493 -27.17 10.41 -13.50
C LYS A 493 -28.66 10.64 -13.22
N THR A 494 -29.40 11.09 -14.23
CA THR A 494 -30.86 11.33 -14.12
C THR A 494 -31.63 10.03 -13.88
N LEU A 495 -31.30 8.96 -14.61
CA LEU A 495 -31.88 7.63 -14.39
C LEU A 495 -31.54 7.07 -13.00
N GLY A 496 -30.27 7.17 -12.57
CA GLY A 496 -29.84 6.71 -11.25
C GLY A 496 -30.52 7.48 -10.10
N ALA A 497 -30.74 8.78 -10.25
CA ALA A 497 -31.50 9.59 -9.30
C ALA A 497 -33.00 9.19 -9.27
N ARG A 498 -33.60 8.91 -10.43
CA ARG A 498 -34.99 8.43 -10.55
C ARG A 498 -35.16 7.08 -9.84
N ILE A 499 -34.26 6.12 -10.07
CA ILE A 499 -34.31 4.78 -9.44
C ILE A 499 -34.20 4.89 -7.92
N ARG A 500 -33.28 5.73 -7.40
CA ARG A 500 -33.16 5.95 -5.95
C ARG A 500 -34.42 6.55 -5.35
N ARG A 501 -35.04 7.53 -6.01
CA ARG A 501 -36.30 8.13 -5.54
C ARG A 501 -37.43 7.10 -5.50
N LEU A 502 -37.60 6.30 -6.56
CA LEU A 502 -38.65 5.28 -6.63
C LEU A 502 -38.48 4.18 -5.57
N ARG A 503 -37.24 3.87 -5.17
CA ARG A 503 -36.92 2.88 -4.13
C ARG A 503 -37.00 3.43 -2.68
N GLY A 504 -36.86 4.75 -2.48
CA GLY A 504 -36.75 5.38 -1.15
C GLY A 504 -38.07 5.68 -0.44
N THR A 505 -39.21 5.60 -1.14
CA THR A 505 -40.56 5.74 -0.58
C THR A 505 -41.18 4.35 -0.42
N GLN A 506 -41.95 4.10 0.66
CA GLN A 506 -42.67 2.82 0.88
C GLN A 506 -43.24 2.29 -0.45
N ALA A 507 -42.64 1.22 -0.96
CA ALA A 507 -42.79 0.83 -2.36
C ALA A 507 -44.21 0.32 -2.62
N ASN A 508 -45.00 1.10 -3.36
CA ASN A 508 -46.18 0.56 -4.03
C ASN A 508 -45.73 -0.37 -5.17
N PHE A 509 -46.56 -1.37 -5.50
CA PHE A 509 -46.27 -2.32 -6.58
C PHE A 509 -46.04 -1.63 -7.94
N ALA A 510 -46.70 -0.49 -8.18
CA ALA A 510 -46.52 0.34 -9.37
C ALA A 510 -45.12 0.99 -9.43
N ASP A 511 -44.64 1.56 -8.32
CA ASP A 511 -43.32 2.20 -8.24
C ASP A 511 -42.19 1.17 -8.41
N ALA A 512 -42.40 -0.06 -7.96
CA ALA A 512 -41.47 -1.17 -8.15
C ALA A 512 -41.37 -1.61 -9.63
N ALA A 513 -42.49 -1.58 -10.38
CA ALA A 513 -42.48 -1.89 -11.81
C ALA A 513 -41.78 -0.79 -12.63
N GLU A 514 -42.03 0.49 -12.30
CA GLU A 514 -41.32 1.61 -12.92
C GLU A 514 -39.83 1.63 -12.62
N ALA A 515 -39.43 1.30 -11.38
CA ALA A 515 -38.02 1.19 -11.01
C ALA A 515 -37.31 0.10 -11.84
N ARG A 516 -37.94 -1.06 -12.04
CA ARG A 516 -37.39 -2.14 -12.88
C ARG A 516 -37.21 -1.71 -14.34
N ALA A 517 -38.20 -1.03 -14.92
CA ALA A 517 -38.09 -0.53 -16.28
C ALA A 517 -36.93 0.48 -16.44
N ALA A 518 -36.78 1.40 -15.48
CA ALA A 518 -35.67 2.36 -15.46
C ALA A 518 -34.30 1.69 -15.25
N GLU A 519 -34.24 0.58 -14.49
CA GLU A 519 -33.03 -0.22 -14.31
C GLU A 519 -32.62 -0.96 -15.59
N GLU A 520 -33.57 -1.47 -16.36
CA GLU A 520 -33.31 -2.08 -17.66
C GLU A 520 -32.81 -1.06 -18.67
N GLU A 521 -33.42 0.13 -18.71
CA GLU A 521 -32.96 1.26 -19.53
C GLU A 521 -31.54 1.69 -19.14
N LEU A 522 -31.26 1.81 -17.85
CA LEU A 522 -29.92 2.15 -17.36
C LEU A 522 -28.91 1.07 -17.72
N ARG A 523 -29.25 -0.21 -17.58
CA ARG A 523 -28.37 -1.33 -17.96
C ARG A 523 -28.08 -1.34 -19.46
N ALA A 524 -29.07 -1.03 -20.30
CA ALA A 524 -28.88 -0.92 -21.75
C ALA A 524 -27.96 0.26 -22.13
N LEU A 525 -28.08 1.39 -21.44
CA LEU A 525 -27.20 2.57 -21.63
C LEU A 525 -25.78 2.36 -21.10
N GLN A 526 -25.63 1.63 -19.98
CA GLN A 526 -24.34 1.42 -19.34
C GLN A 526 -23.48 0.37 -20.07
N GLY A 527 -24.10 -0.63 -20.70
CA GLY A 527 -23.38 -1.69 -21.39
C GLY A 527 -22.30 -2.31 -20.47
N ASP A 528 -21.06 -2.34 -20.96
CA ASP A 528 -19.91 -2.92 -20.24
C ASP A 528 -19.08 -1.93 -19.42
N ALA A 529 -19.34 -0.62 -19.54
CA ALA A 529 -18.57 0.42 -18.84
C ALA A 529 -19.53 1.47 -18.24
N PRO A 530 -20.03 1.27 -17.01
CA PRO A 530 -20.87 2.25 -16.33
C PRO A 530 -20.05 3.48 -15.96
N MET A 531 -20.54 4.69 -16.25
CA MET A 531 -19.90 5.93 -15.81
C MET A 531 -20.39 6.35 -14.42
N VAL A 532 -21.65 6.06 -14.09
CA VAL A 532 -22.23 6.30 -12.77
C VAL A 532 -22.74 4.97 -12.21
N PRO A 533 -21.95 4.24 -11.41
CA PRO A 533 -22.42 3.03 -10.77
C PRO A 533 -23.54 3.36 -9.77
N LEU A 534 -24.67 2.63 -9.87
CA LEU A 534 -25.84 2.87 -9.02
C LEU A 534 -25.68 2.28 -7.61
N GLN A 535 -25.08 1.10 -7.53
CA GLN A 535 -24.98 0.26 -6.33
C GLN A 535 -23.78 -0.67 -6.47
N VAL A 536 -23.35 -1.26 -5.36
CA VAL A 536 -22.27 -2.25 -5.37
C VAL A 536 -22.84 -3.60 -5.83
N ASP A 537 -22.37 -4.06 -6.98
CA ASP A 537 -22.72 -5.32 -7.61
C ASP A 537 -21.50 -6.23 -7.78
N ALA A 538 -21.73 -7.45 -8.27
CA ALA A 538 -20.68 -8.41 -8.60
C ALA A 538 -19.60 -7.84 -9.55
N ALA A 539 -20.01 -7.02 -10.52
CA ALA A 539 -19.09 -6.43 -11.49
C ALA A 539 -18.15 -5.39 -10.85
N THR A 540 -18.67 -4.58 -9.93
CA THR A 540 -17.88 -3.59 -9.19
C THR A 540 -16.83 -4.28 -8.32
N VAL A 541 -17.24 -5.32 -7.59
CA VAL A 541 -16.33 -6.15 -6.77
C VAL A 541 -15.26 -6.81 -7.63
N ALA A 542 -15.64 -7.40 -8.77
CA ALA A 542 -14.68 -7.97 -9.71
C ALA A 542 -13.70 -6.92 -10.24
N GLY A 543 -14.16 -5.70 -10.52
CA GLY A 543 -13.31 -4.58 -10.92
C GLY A 543 -12.28 -4.18 -9.86
N VAL A 544 -12.68 -4.13 -8.58
CA VAL A 544 -11.77 -3.87 -7.45
C VAL A 544 -10.70 -4.96 -7.34
N VAL A 545 -11.11 -6.22 -7.30
CA VAL A 545 -10.18 -7.35 -7.21
C VAL A 545 -9.26 -7.38 -8.42
N SER A 546 -9.78 -7.06 -9.61
CA SER A 546 -8.99 -6.94 -10.83
C SER A 546 -7.94 -5.82 -10.73
N GLY A 547 -8.32 -4.64 -10.22
CA GLY A 547 -7.38 -3.54 -10.00
C GLY A 547 -6.28 -3.86 -8.97
N TRP A 548 -6.60 -4.63 -7.93
CA TRP A 548 -5.61 -5.02 -6.91
C TRP A 548 -4.66 -6.11 -7.38
N THR A 549 -5.16 -7.09 -8.14
CA THR A 549 -4.39 -8.28 -8.53
C THR A 549 -3.75 -8.14 -9.92
N GLY A 550 -4.28 -7.25 -10.75
CA GLY A 550 -3.99 -7.15 -12.18
C GLY A 550 -4.67 -8.23 -13.03
N ILE A 551 -5.52 -9.07 -12.43
CA ILE A 551 -6.16 -10.20 -13.11
C ILE A 551 -7.51 -9.74 -13.64
N PRO A 552 -7.83 -9.89 -14.93
CA PRO A 552 -9.15 -9.56 -15.45
C PRO A 552 -10.23 -10.46 -14.83
N LEU A 553 -11.28 -9.85 -14.24
CA LEU A 553 -12.39 -10.58 -13.60
C LEU A 553 -13.75 -10.08 -14.11
N GLY A 554 -14.78 -10.94 -14.01
CA GLY A 554 -16.15 -10.60 -14.39
C GLY A 554 -16.34 -10.49 -15.91
N ARG A 555 -16.81 -9.34 -16.40
CA ARG A 555 -17.08 -9.15 -17.85
C ARG A 555 -15.80 -9.09 -18.70
N MET A 556 -14.65 -8.79 -18.09
CA MET A 556 -13.33 -8.91 -18.72
C MET A 556 -12.94 -10.37 -19.04
N ILE A 557 -13.63 -11.37 -18.48
CA ILE A 557 -13.45 -12.78 -18.84
C ILE A 557 -13.89 -13.02 -20.29
N LYS A 558 -14.87 -12.28 -20.82
CA LYS A 558 -15.25 -12.38 -22.24
C LYS A 558 -14.09 -11.93 -23.14
N ASP A 559 -13.48 -10.80 -22.80
CA ASP A 559 -12.31 -10.28 -23.51
C ASP A 559 -11.12 -11.24 -23.38
N GLU A 560 -10.93 -11.87 -22.21
CA GLU A 560 -9.90 -12.89 -22.00
C GLU A 560 -10.19 -14.17 -22.82
N ILE A 561 -11.44 -14.63 -22.88
CA ILE A 561 -11.85 -15.77 -23.73
C ILE A 561 -11.55 -15.45 -25.18
N ASP A 562 -11.91 -14.26 -25.65
CA ASP A 562 -11.62 -13.85 -27.03
C ASP A 562 -10.11 -13.71 -27.27
N THR A 563 -9.36 -13.20 -26.30
CA THR A 563 -7.88 -13.17 -26.32
C THR A 563 -7.30 -14.58 -26.41
N VAL A 564 -7.80 -15.53 -25.62
CA VAL A 564 -7.37 -16.94 -25.63
C VAL A 564 -7.78 -17.65 -26.93
N ARG A 565 -8.95 -17.31 -27.51
CA ARG A 565 -9.39 -17.81 -28.81
C ARG A 565 -8.52 -17.28 -29.95
N GLN A 566 -8.12 -16.01 -29.87
CA GLN A 566 -7.25 -15.33 -30.84
C GLN A 566 -5.76 -15.46 -30.51
N LEU A 567 -5.39 -16.20 -29.45
CA LEU A 567 -4.02 -16.27 -28.95
C LEU A 567 -3.01 -16.69 -30.01
N HIS A 568 -3.41 -17.59 -30.93
CA HIS A 568 -2.59 -17.99 -32.06
C HIS A 568 -2.23 -16.81 -32.99
N LEU A 569 -3.18 -15.92 -33.29
CA LEU A 569 -2.97 -14.74 -34.13
C LEU A 569 -2.15 -13.68 -33.40
N LEU A 570 -2.47 -13.41 -32.13
CA LEU A 570 -1.78 -12.42 -31.31
C LEU A 570 -0.31 -12.80 -31.09
N LEU A 571 -0.03 -14.06 -30.74
CA LEU A 571 1.34 -14.55 -30.65
C LEU A 571 2.05 -14.52 -32.02
N GLY A 572 1.34 -14.83 -33.11
CA GLY A 572 1.88 -14.79 -34.48
C GLY A 572 2.31 -13.40 -34.94
N SER A 573 1.68 -12.32 -34.44
CA SER A 573 2.13 -10.96 -34.74
C SER A 573 3.45 -10.57 -34.04
N ARG A 574 3.84 -11.28 -32.97
CA ARG A 574 5.04 -10.98 -32.18
C ARG A 574 6.17 -11.99 -32.42
N ILE A 575 5.83 -13.25 -32.68
CA ILE A 575 6.77 -14.35 -32.83
C ILE A 575 6.75 -14.83 -34.28
N LEU A 576 7.86 -14.63 -34.99
CA LEU A 576 8.00 -14.98 -36.40
C LEU A 576 8.65 -16.37 -36.56
N GLY A 577 8.18 -17.16 -37.53
CA GLY A 577 8.77 -18.45 -37.93
C GLY A 577 8.42 -19.68 -37.08
N GLN A 578 7.76 -19.53 -35.93
CA GLN A 578 7.51 -20.65 -34.98
C GLN A 578 6.03 -21.04 -34.89
N ALA A 579 5.33 -21.13 -36.02
CA ALA A 579 3.87 -21.31 -36.08
C ALA A 579 3.36 -22.57 -35.35
N HIS A 580 4.11 -23.67 -35.42
CA HIS A 580 3.77 -24.93 -34.74
C HIS A 580 3.90 -24.82 -33.22
N ALA A 581 4.91 -24.12 -32.72
CA ALA A 581 5.10 -23.88 -31.29
C ALA A 581 3.97 -22.99 -30.75
N ILE A 582 3.61 -21.95 -31.49
CA ILE A 582 2.47 -21.09 -31.18
C ILE A 582 1.17 -21.90 -31.13
N ALA A 583 0.95 -22.78 -32.12
CA ALA A 583 -0.24 -23.64 -32.15
C ALA A 583 -0.30 -24.60 -30.96
N ALA A 584 0.83 -25.23 -30.59
CA ALA A 584 0.91 -26.15 -29.45
C ALA A 584 0.60 -25.43 -28.13
N VAL A 585 1.20 -24.27 -27.90
CA VAL A 585 0.96 -23.44 -26.70
C VAL A 585 -0.47 -22.94 -26.67
N ALA A 586 -0.97 -22.36 -27.77
CA ALA A 586 -2.33 -21.85 -27.84
C ALA A 586 -3.37 -22.96 -27.62
N GLN A 587 -3.13 -24.17 -28.13
CA GLN A 587 -4.02 -25.30 -27.89
C GLN A 587 -4.05 -25.68 -26.41
N ARG A 588 -2.88 -25.81 -25.77
CA ARG A 588 -2.78 -26.20 -24.35
C ARG A 588 -3.43 -25.17 -23.43
N VAL A 589 -3.16 -23.88 -23.66
CA VAL A 589 -3.75 -22.77 -22.90
C VAL A 589 -5.28 -22.74 -23.07
N ARG A 590 -5.79 -22.95 -24.30
CA ARG A 590 -7.24 -23.07 -24.56
C ARG A 590 -7.88 -24.22 -23.77
N THR A 591 -7.26 -25.39 -23.75
CA THR A 591 -7.75 -26.55 -23.00
C THR A 591 -7.79 -26.28 -21.50
N ALA A 592 -6.73 -25.69 -20.95
CA ALA A 592 -6.66 -25.35 -19.53
C ALA A 592 -7.70 -24.30 -19.13
N ARG A 593 -7.86 -23.24 -19.94
CA ARG A 593 -8.85 -22.17 -19.69
C ARG A 593 -10.29 -22.61 -19.87
N ALA A 594 -10.54 -23.64 -20.68
CA ALA A 594 -11.84 -24.29 -20.77
C ALA A 594 -12.16 -25.20 -19.56
N ASN A 595 -11.26 -25.31 -18.57
CA ASN A 595 -11.36 -26.23 -17.42
C ASN A 595 -11.60 -27.70 -17.84
N LEU A 596 -11.02 -28.10 -18.98
CA LEU A 596 -11.12 -29.47 -19.49
C LEU A 596 -9.94 -30.35 -19.04
N ASP A 597 -9.01 -29.79 -18.28
CA ASP A 597 -7.84 -30.48 -17.72
C ASP A 597 -7.93 -30.58 -16.19
N ASP A 598 -7.00 -31.30 -15.57
CA ASP A 598 -6.92 -31.45 -14.12
C ASP A 598 -6.73 -30.08 -13.43
N PRO A 599 -7.68 -29.62 -12.59
CA PRO A 599 -7.60 -28.31 -11.94
C PRO A 599 -6.47 -28.20 -10.91
N ASN A 600 -5.87 -29.33 -10.52
CA ASN A 600 -4.75 -29.35 -9.59
C ASN A 600 -3.40 -29.18 -10.29
N LYS A 601 -3.35 -29.11 -11.62
CA LYS A 601 -2.09 -28.94 -12.36
C LYS A 601 -1.90 -27.51 -12.83
N PRO A 602 -0.65 -27.06 -13.09
CA PRO A 602 -0.40 -25.79 -13.76
C PRO A 602 -1.11 -25.73 -15.12
N GLN A 603 -1.50 -24.52 -15.55
CA GLN A 603 -2.26 -24.31 -16.79
C GLN A 603 -1.52 -24.79 -18.06
N GLY A 604 -0.19 -24.90 -17.98
CA GLY A 604 0.62 -25.50 -19.02
C GLY A 604 2.04 -25.70 -18.52
N VAL A 605 2.65 -26.83 -18.91
CA VAL A 605 4.04 -27.14 -18.60
C VAL A 605 4.73 -27.49 -19.92
N PHE A 606 5.67 -26.65 -20.34
CA PHE A 606 6.33 -26.75 -21.63
C PHE A 606 7.85 -26.88 -21.49
N LEU A 607 8.47 -27.64 -22.39
CA LEU A 607 9.92 -27.66 -22.58
C LEU A 607 10.24 -27.17 -24.00
N PHE A 608 10.75 -25.95 -24.12
CA PHE A 608 11.15 -25.35 -25.38
C PHE A 608 12.59 -25.72 -25.72
N VAL A 609 12.76 -26.51 -26.77
CA VAL A 609 14.06 -27.06 -27.16
C VAL A 609 14.48 -26.49 -28.50
N GLY A 610 15.70 -25.98 -28.62
CA GLY A 610 16.18 -25.45 -29.90
C GLY A 610 17.45 -24.64 -29.76
N PRO A 611 18.01 -24.14 -30.88
CA PRO A 611 19.17 -23.25 -30.87
C PRO A 611 18.95 -21.97 -30.06
N SER A 612 20.04 -21.26 -29.76
CA SER A 612 19.95 -19.96 -29.12
C SER A 612 19.37 -18.92 -30.08
N GLY A 613 18.64 -17.93 -29.56
CA GLY A 613 18.14 -16.81 -30.36
C GLY A 613 16.98 -17.12 -31.31
N VAL A 614 16.33 -18.30 -31.23
CA VAL A 614 15.17 -18.66 -32.07
C VAL A 614 13.80 -18.19 -31.55
N GLY A 615 13.77 -17.52 -30.39
CA GLY A 615 12.54 -16.92 -29.83
C GLY A 615 11.92 -17.66 -28.62
N LYS A 616 12.62 -18.61 -28.00
CA LYS A 616 12.12 -19.36 -26.82
C LYS A 616 11.72 -18.43 -25.65
N THR A 617 12.60 -17.50 -25.28
CA THR A 617 12.36 -16.52 -24.21
C THR A 617 11.33 -15.46 -24.61
N GLU A 618 11.34 -15.02 -25.88
CA GLU A 618 10.34 -14.06 -26.40
C GLU A 618 8.92 -14.64 -26.36
N MET A 619 8.77 -15.95 -26.57
CA MET A 619 7.47 -16.62 -26.41
C MET A 619 6.95 -16.56 -24.98
N ALA A 620 7.83 -16.74 -23.98
CA ALA A 620 7.45 -16.63 -22.57
C ALA A 620 7.03 -15.18 -22.20
N LEU A 621 7.79 -14.18 -22.69
CA LEU A 621 7.45 -12.77 -22.53
C LEU A 621 6.10 -12.42 -23.17
N ALA A 622 5.87 -12.86 -24.41
CA ALA A 622 4.62 -12.63 -25.13
C ALA A 622 3.42 -13.26 -24.42
N LEU A 623 3.58 -14.45 -23.83
CA LEU A 623 2.53 -15.10 -23.04
C LEU A 623 2.24 -14.34 -21.74
N ALA A 624 3.27 -13.87 -21.04
CA ALA A 624 3.09 -13.11 -19.82
C ALA A 624 2.32 -11.80 -20.08
N ASP A 625 2.66 -11.12 -21.18
CA ASP A 625 2.01 -9.90 -21.62
C ASP A 625 0.54 -10.15 -22.00
N LEU A 626 0.27 -11.12 -22.88
CA LEU A 626 -1.08 -11.39 -23.40
C LEU A 626 -2.03 -12.02 -22.37
N LEU A 627 -1.55 -12.88 -21.47
CA LEU A 627 -2.41 -13.66 -20.55
C LEU A 627 -2.50 -13.07 -19.14
N TYR A 628 -1.47 -12.36 -18.69
CA TYR A 628 -1.40 -11.86 -17.31
C TYR A 628 -1.25 -10.32 -17.23
N GLY A 629 -1.33 -9.63 -18.37
CA GLY A 629 -1.40 -8.16 -18.41
C GLY A 629 -0.07 -7.44 -18.22
N GLY A 630 1.06 -8.10 -18.54
CA GLY A 630 2.34 -7.42 -18.71
C GLY A 630 3.58 -8.27 -18.43
N GLU A 631 4.72 -7.81 -18.95
CA GLU A 631 6.02 -8.51 -18.84
C GLU A 631 6.51 -8.71 -17.38
N ARG A 632 6.04 -7.89 -16.44
CA ARG A 632 6.35 -8.04 -14.99
C ARG A 632 5.77 -9.31 -14.37
N LYS A 633 4.86 -9.98 -15.05
CA LYS A 633 4.28 -11.27 -14.65
C LYS A 633 5.09 -12.47 -15.17
N LEU A 634 6.27 -12.23 -15.76
CA LEU A 634 7.27 -13.25 -16.05
C LEU A 634 8.21 -13.40 -14.85
N VAL A 635 8.20 -14.58 -14.22
CA VAL A 635 9.17 -14.99 -13.19
C VAL A 635 10.29 -15.76 -13.88
N THR A 636 11.42 -15.11 -14.12
CA THR A 636 12.59 -15.74 -14.75
C THR A 636 13.54 -16.28 -13.71
N ILE A 637 13.93 -17.55 -13.86
CA ILE A 637 14.93 -18.19 -13.04
C ILE A 637 16.00 -18.79 -13.94
N ASN A 638 17.23 -18.32 -13.78
CA ASN A 638 18.38 -18.82 -14.51
C ASN A 638 18.88 -20.12 -13.86
N MET A 639 18.72 -21.26 -14.54
CA MET A 639 19.13 -22.55 -14.00
C MET A 639 20.65 -22.75 -13.98
N SER A 640 21.40 -21.92 -14.72
CA SER A 640 22.87 -21.90 -14.64
C SER A 640 23.40 -21.42 -13.28
N GLU A 641 22.59 -20.76 -12.46
CA GLU A 641 22.93 -20.41 -11.07
C GLU A 641 22.74 -21.60 -10.10
N TYR A 642 22.02 -22.64 -10.53
CA TYR A 642 21.61 -23.77 -9.68
C TYR A 642 22.27 -25.10 -10.06
N GLN A 643 23.58 -25.04 -10.38
CA GLN A 643 24.37 -26.22 -10.79
C GLN A 643 24.78 -27.10 -9.61
N GLU A 644 24.85 -26.54 -8.40
CA GLU A 644 25.35 -27.21 -7.21
C GLU A 644 24.21 -27.64 -6.26
N ALA A 645 24.35 -28.75 -5.56
CA ALA A 645 23.30 -29.28 -4.67
C ALA A 645 22.86 -28.29 -3.57
N HIS A 646 23.76 -27.45 -3.07
CA HIS A 646 23.44 -26.49 -2.01
C HIS A 646 22.61 -25.28 -2.49
N SER A 647 22.63 -25.00 -3.80
CA SER A 647 21.87 -23.90 -4.42
C SER A 647 20.36 -24.16 -4.43
N VAL A 648 19.94 -25.43 -4.30
CA VAL A 648 18.52 -25.85 -4.23
C VAL A 648 17.78 -25.12 -3.09
N SER A 649 18.46 -24.92 -1.96
CA SER A 649 17.92 -24.19 -0.81
C SER A 649 17.60 -22.73 -1.15
N GLY A 650 18.27 -22.11 -2.12
CA GLY A 650 17.93 -20.77 -2.60
C GLY A 650 16.58 -20.69 -3.31
N LEU A 651 16.14 -21.76 -3.98
CA LEU A 651 14.85 -21.80 -4.68
C LEU A 651 13.67 -22.00 -3.76
N LYS A 652 13.80 -22.91 -2.78
CA LYS A 652 12.72 -23.31 -1.85
C LYS A 652 12.75 -22.54 -0.51
N GLY A 653 13.93 -22.05 -0.12
CA GLY A 653 14.22 -21.47 1.19
C GLY A 653 15.20 -22.32 2.00
N SER A 654 15.93 -21.69 2.93
CA SER A 654 16.85 -22.37 3.83
C SER A 654 16.10 -23.16 4.90
N PRO A 655 16.46 -24.43 5.19
CA PRO A 655 15.82 -25.21 6.24
C PRO A 655 16.14 -24.68 7.65
N PRO A 656 15.38 -25.09 8.69
CA PRO A 656 15.61 -24.69 10.08
C PRO A 656 17.07 -24.90 10.53
N GLY A 657 17.72 -23.83 10.99
CA GLY A 657 19.09 -23.86 11.50
C GLY A 657 20.17 -23.35 10.54
N TYR A 658 19.83 -22.97 9.30
CA TYR A 658 20.74 -22.36 8.34
C TYR A 658 20.52 -20.85 8.21
N VAL A 659 21.54 -20.11 7.73
CA VAL A 659 21.44 -18.67 7.45
C VAL A 659 20.40 -18.45 6.34
N GLY A 660 19.49 -17.50 6.53
CA GLY A 660 18.32 -17.28 5.66
C GLY A 660 17.07 -18.09 6.06
N TYR A 661 17.09 -18.82 7.18
CA TYR A 661 15.87 -19.43 7.73
C TYR A 661 14.86 -18.35 8.14
N GLY A 662 13.65 -18.42 7.59
CA GLY A 662 12.62 -17.39 7.76
C GLY A 662 12.40 -16.51 6.52
N GLU A 663 13.32 -16.57 5.55
CA GLU A 663 13.22 -15.91 4.26
C GLU A 663 12.85 -16.98 3.22
N GLY A 664 11.65 -16.89 2.63
CA GLY A 664 11.22 -17.83 1.60
C GLY A 664 12.18 -17.85 0.41
N GLY A 665 12.24 -18.97 -0.32
CA GLY A 665 13.11 -19.09 -1.49
C GLY A 665 12.70 -18.19 -2.66
N VAL A 666 13.63 -17.92 -3.58
CA VAL A 666 13.45 -17.01 -4.71
C VAL A 666 12.22 -17.38 -5.55
N LEU A 667 12.04 -18.67 -5.85
CA LEU A 667 10.90 -19.17 -6.62
C LEU A 667 9.61 -19.09 -5.78
N THR A 668 9.64 -19.63 -4.57
CA THR A 668 8.47 -19.70 -3.69
C THR A 668 7.91 -18.32 -3.35
N GLU A 669 8.77 -17.32 -3.13
CA GLU A 669 8.35 -15.93 -2.89
C GLU A 669 7.82 -15.26 -4.15
N ALA A 670 8.49 -15.43 -5.29
CA ALA A 670 8.07 -14.83 -6.55
C ALA A 670 6.67 -15.30 -6.96
N VAL A 671 6.40 -16.61 -6.85
CA VAL A 671 5.10 -17.21 -7.17
C VAL A 671 4.06 -16.90 -6.10
N ARG A 672 4.42 -16.88 -4.80
CA ARG A 672 3.48 -16.46 -3.75
C ARG A 672 2.98 -15.02 -3.95
N ARG A 673 3.87 -14.12 -4.38
CA ARG A 673 3.54 -12.72 -4.70
C ARG A 673 2.77 -12.59 -6.03
N ASN A 674 3.07 -13.45 -7.01
CA ASN A 674 2.39 -13.47 -8.31
C ASN A 674 1.92 -14.90 -8.68
N PRO A 675 0.80 -15.38 -8.12
CA PRO A 675 0.28 -16.73 -8.39
C PRO A 675 -0.19 -16.92 -9.83
N TYR A 676 -0.43 -15.82 -10.53
CA TYR A 676 -0.82 -15.74 -11.93
C TYR A 676 0.35 -15.18 -12.71
N SER A 677 1.20 -16.08 -13.20
CA SER A 677 2.47 -15.73 -13.83
C SER A 677 2.92 -16.80 -14.83
N VAL A 678 3.83 -16.40 -15.71
CA VAL A 678 4.65 -17.34 -16.47
C VAL A 678 5.94 -17.57 -15.70
N VAL A 679 6.23 -18.81 -15.34
CA VAL A 679 7.49 -19.20 -14.70
C VAL A 679 8.44 -19.72 -15.78
N LEU A 680 9.51 -18.98 -16.03
CA LEU A 680 10.54 -19.31 -17.02
C LEU A 680 11.76 -19.92 -16.33
N LEU A 681 12.02 -21.20 -16.59
CA LEU A 681 13.23 -21.91 -16.16
C LEU A 681 14.22 -21.92 -17.34
N ASP A 682 15.15 -20.97 -17.35
CA ASP A 682 16.08 -20.81 -18.48
C ASP A 682 17.28 -21.75 -18.34
N GLU A 683 17.68 -22.40 -19.44
CA GLU A 683 18.82 -23.34 -19.50
C GLU A 683 18.72 -24.53 -18.52
N ILE A 684 17.55 -25.17 -18.45
CA ILE A 684 17.25 -26.24 -17.47
C ILE A 684 18.20 -27.44 -17.53
N GLU A 685 18.90 -27.67 -18.65
CA GLU A 685 19.91 -28.73 -18.78
C GLU A 685 21.16 -28.49 -17.91
N LYS A 686 21.36 -27.26 -17.42
CA LYS A 686 22.48 -26.90 -16.53
C LYS A 686 22.15 -27.14 -15.06
N ALA A 687 20.87 -27.29 -14.71
CA ALA A 687 20.45 -27.44 -13.33
C ALA A 687 20.97 -28.75 -12.69
N HIS A 688 21.20 -28.71 -11.38
CA HIS A 688 21.44 -29.93 -10.62
C HIS A 688 20.21 -30.86 -10.66
N PRO A 689 20.37 -32.20 -10.71
CA PRO A 689 19.24 -33.14 -10.72
C PRO A 689 18.22 -32.92 -9.60
N ASP A 690 18.67 -32.59 -8.39
CA ASP A 690 17.77 -32.31 -7.25
C ASP A 690 16.83 -31.11 -7.49
N VAL A 691 17.25 -30.13 -8.30
CA VAL A 691 16.38 -29.02 -8.72
C VAL A 691 15.26 -29.55 -9.60
N THR A 692 15.56 -30.45 -10.55
CA THR A 692 14.54 -31.03 -11.43
C THR A 692 13.54 -31.90 -10.67
N GLU A 693 13.97 -32.58 -9.61
CA GLU A 693 13.10 -33.39 -8.75
C GLU A 693 12.13 -32.54 -7.93
N LEU A 694 12.55 -31.35 -7.48
CA LEU A 694 11.70 -30.39 -6.78
C LEU A 694 10.45 -30.02 -7.61
N PHE A 695 10.59 -29.92 -8.93
CA PHE A 695 9.50 -29.56 -9.84
C PHE A 695 8.51 -30.71 -10.12
N PHE A 696 8.79 -31.95 -9.73
CA PHE A 696 7.84 -33.05 -9.94
C PHE A 696 6.52 -32.78 -9.19
N GLN A 697 6.60 -32.27 -7.96
CA GLN A 697 5.41 -31.94 -7.17
C GLN A 697 4.62 -30.78 -7.80
N VAL A 698 5.32 -29.78 -8.34
CA VAL A 698 4.70 -28.65 -9.04
C VAL A 698 3.94 -29.13 -10.26
N PHE A 699 4.51 -30.00 -11.08
CA PHE A 699 3.89 -30.44 -12.33
C PHE A 699 2.71 -31.40 -12.10
N ASP A 700 2.76 -32.21 -11.03
CA ASP A 700 1.72 -33.19 -10.73
C ASP A 700 0.58 -32.61 -9.89
N LYS A 701 0.90 -31.80 -8.88
CA LYS A 701 -0.05 -31.31 -7.87
C LYS A 701 -0.25 -29.80 -7.87
N GLY A 702 0.50 -29.05 -8.69
CA GLY A 702 0.37 -27.59 -8.76
C GLY A 702 0.69 -26.88 -7.46
N VAL A 703 1.40 -27.52 -6.53
CA VAL A 703 1.78 -26.94 -5.23
C VAL A 703 3.23 -27.26 -4.89
N MET A 704 3.89 -26.34 -4.21
CA MET A 704 5.22 -26.53 -3.63
C MET A 704 5.21 -26.05 -2.19
N GLU A 705 5.73 -26.83 -1.25
CA GLU A 705 5.95 -26.35 0.11
C GLU A 705 7.25 -25.53 0.15
N ASP A 706 7.29 -24.43 0.89
CA ASP A 706 8.54 -23.73 1.20
C ASP A 706 9.32 -24.44 2.33
N ALA A 707 10.47 -23.89 2.74
CA ALA A 707 11.27 -24.44 3.83
C ALA A 707 10.63 -24.31 5.24
N GLU A 708 9.57 -23.51 5.37
CA GLU A 708 8.79 -23.36 6.61
C GLU A 708 7.55 -24.25 6.63
N GLY A 709 7.25 -24.95 5.53
CA GLY A 709 6.07 -25.78 5.35
C GLY A 709 4.83 -25.01 4.91
N ARG A 710 4.98 -23.80 4.36
CA ARG A 710 3.88 -23.05 3.76
C ARG A 710 3.67 -23.54 2.33
N GLU A 711 2.43 -23.84 1.95
CA GLU A 711 2.09 -24.24 0.60
C GLU A 711 2.03 -23.04 -0.36
N VAL A 712 2.72 -23.14 -1.50
CA VAL A 712 2.74 -22.17 -2.59
C VAL A 712 1.99 -22.76 -3.78
N ASP A 713 1.03 -22.01 -4.32
CA ASP A 713 0.13 -22.43 -5.39
C ASP A 713 0.66 -22.07 -6.78
N PHE A 714 0.80 -23.08 -7.63
CA PHE A 714 1.23 -23.00 -9.04
C PHE A 714 0.10 -23.33 -10.03
N ARG A 715 -1.12 -23.65 -9.57
CA ARG A 715 -2.24 -24.07 -10.45
C ARG A 715 -2.60 -23.02 -11.50
N ASN A 716 -2.39 -21.75 -11.19
CA ASN A 716 -2.65 -20.63 -12.11
C ASN A 716 -1.39 -20.12 -12.84
N THR A 717 -0.32 -20.91 -12.88
CA THR A 717 0.91 -20.58 -13.58
C THR A 717 1.05 -21.35 -14.88
N ILE A 718 1.79 -20.76 -15.83
CA ILE A 718 2.33 -21.50 -16.98
C ILE A 718 3.82 -21.67 -16.75
N VAL A 719 4.29 -22.91 -16.71
CA VAL A 719 5.71 -23.21 -16.53
C VAL A 719 6.34 -23.48 -17.89
N ILE A 720 7.38 -22.74 -18.22
CA ILE A 720 8.15 -22.86 -19.45
C ILE A 720 9.59 -23.13 -19.05
N ALA A 721 10.11 -24.30 -19.41
CA ALA A 721 11.53 -24.58 -19.33
C ALA A 721 12.15 -24.43 -20.72
N THR A 722 13.30 -23.77 -20.82
CA THR A 722 14.06 -23.70 -22.07
C THR A 722 15.25 -24.63 -22.00
N SER A 723 15.61 -25.21 -23.14
CA SER A 723 16.84 -25.98 -23.24
C SER A 723 17.52 -25.77 -24.60
N ASN A 724 18.85 -25.74 -24.57
CA ASN A 724 19.68 -25.80 -25.77
C ASN A 724 20.13 -27.23 -26.08
N ALA A 725 19.71 -28.22 -25.29
CA ALA A 725 20.02 -29.62 -25.51
C ALA A 725 19.48 -30.08 -26.88
N GLY A 726 20.40 -30.48 -27.76
CA GLY A 726 20.08 -30.97 -29.10
C GLY A 726 19.93 -29.92 -30.19
N SER A 727 20.39 -28.69 -29.93
CA SER A 727 20.52 -27.64 -30.94
C SER A 727 21.28 -28.10 -32.18
N ALA A 728 22.39 -28.83 -32.01
CA ALA A 728 23.19 -29.32 -33.14
C ALA A 728 22.41 -30.29 -34.05
N THR A 729 21.60 -31.17 -33.47
CA THR A 729 20.77 -32.11 -34.24
C THR A 729 19.63 -31.41 -34.95
N ILE A 730 19.00 -30.43 -34.29
CA ILE A 730 17.97 -29.58 -34.90
C ILE A 730 18.55 -28.78 -36.07
N MET A 731 19.73 -28.18 -35.91
CA MET A 731 20.39 -27.44 -36.98
C MET A 731 20.76 -28.34 -38.14
N GLN A 732 21.35 -29.52 -37.89
CA GLN A 732 21.69 -30.47 -38.95
C GLN A 732 20.46 -31.00 -39.71
N ALA A 733 19.35 -31.24 -39.00
CA ALA A 733 18.12 -31.75 -39.61
C ALA A 733 17.38 -30.72 -40.48
N CYS A 734 17.64 -29.43 -40.25
CA CYS A 734 16.98 -28.32 -40.95
C CYS A 734 17.93 -27.59 -41.91
N LEU A 735 19.21 -27.97 -41.98
CA LEU A 735 20.20 -27.30 -42.81
C LEU A 735 19.95 -27.61 -44.28
N ASN A 736 19.87 -26.58 -45.13
CA ASN A 736 19.69 -26.71 -46.59
C ASN A 736 18.39 -27.41 -47.07
N GLU A 737 17.42 -27.61 -46.18
CA GLU A 737 16.12 -28.20 -46.52
C GLU A 737 15.12 -27.12 -46.96
N THR A 738 14.26 -27.42 -47.93
CA THR A 738 13.18 -26.50 -48.32
C THR A 738 12.02 -26.54 -47.33
N PRO A 739 11.15 -25.50 -47.23
CA PRO A 739 10.02 -25.48 -46.30
C PRO A 739 9.05 -26.67 -46.40
N ALA A 740 9.05 -27.38 -47.54
CA ALA A 740 8.24 -28.58 -47.77
C ALA A 740 8.93 -29.89 -47.34
N GLU A 741 10.26 -29.88 -47.19
CA GLU A 741 11.09 -31.02 -46.80
C GLU A 741 11.51 -30.98 -45.32
N LEU A 742 11.25 -29.85 -44.63
CA LEU A 742 11.49 -29.71 -43.20
C LEU A 742 10.80 -30.83 -42.40
N PRO A 743 11.50 -31.43 -41.42
CA PRO A 743 10.92 -32.46 -40.58
C PRO A 743 9.73 -31.91 -39.81
N SER A 744 8.66 -32.70 -39.73
CA SER A 744 7.50 -32.35 -38.91
C SER A 744 7.90 -32.18 -37.43
N PRO A 745 7.17 -31.39 -36.63
CA PRO A 745 7.51 -31.17 -35.22
C PRO A 745 7.66 -32.47 -34.40
N ALA A 746 6.87 -33.49 -34.73
CA ALA A 746 6.94 -34.80 -34.08
C ALA A 746 8.23 -35.56 -34.47
N GLN A 747 8.64 -35.51 -35.74
CA GLN A 747 9.89 -36.10 -36.20
C GLN A 747 11.09 -35.40 -35.57
N LEU A 748 11.07 -34.06 -35.53
CA LEU A 748 12.13 -33.26 -34.91
C LEU A 748 12.26 -33.58 -33.40
N TYR A 749 11.13 -33.76 -32.70
CA TYR A 749 11.15 -34.20 -31.30
C TYR A 749 11.77 -35.59 -31.14
N GLU A 750 11.41 -36.58 -31.95
CA GLU A 750 11.99 -37.93 -31.87
C GLU A 750 13.51 -37.94 -32.16
N MET A 751 14.00 -37.04 -33.02
CA MET A 751 15.44 -36.89 -33.27
C MET A 751 16.20 -36.32 -32.06
N VAL A 752 15.57 -35.42 -31.31
CA VAL A 752 16.19 -34.72 -30.16
C VAL A 752 15.99 -35.47 -28.85
N ARG A 753 14.95 -36.30 -28.76
CA ARG A 753 14.59 -37.10 -27.58
C ARG A 753 15.78 -37.89 -26.99
N PRO A 754 16.64 -38.58 -27.76
CA PRO A 754 17.81 -39.26 -27.20
C PRO A 754 18.78 -38.34 -26.47
N GLN A 755 18.93 -37.08 -26.91
CA GLN A 755 19.82 -36.10 -26.26
C GLN A 755 19.18 -35.50 -25.01
N LEU A 756 17.86 -35.31 -25.01
CA LEU A 756 17.11 -34.91 -23.82
C LEU A 756 17.19 -35.99 -22.74
N MET A 757 17.07 -37.28 -23.11
CA MET A 757 17.15 -38.41 -22.18
C MET A 757 18.53 -38.58 -21.52
N LYS A 758 19.59 -37.97 -22.07
CA LYS A 758 20.91 -37.93 -21.42
C LYS A 758 20.96 -36.97 -20.24
N HIS A 759 20.17 -35.89 -20.29
CA HIS A 759 20.18 -34.83 -19.28
C HIS A 759 19.00 -34.94 -18.32
N PHE A 760 17.85 -35.43 -18.80
CA PHE A 760 16.60 -35.50 -18.03
C PHE A 760 16.12 -36.93 -17.88
N LYS A 761 15.63 -37.27 -16.69
CA LYS A 761 14.97 -38.55 -16.43
C LYS A 761 13.66 -38.62 -17.26
N PRO A 762 13.26 -39.81 -17.77
CA PRO A 762 12.00 -39.96 -18.51
C PRO A 762 10.77 -39.45 -17.74
N ALA A 763 10.79 -39.59 -16.41
CA ALA A 763 9.75 -39.09 -15.51
C ALA A 763 9.55 -37.57 -15.59
N PHE A 764 10.63 -36.80 -15.75
CA PHE A 764 10.55 -35.34 -15.90
C PHE A 764 9.96 -34.97 -17.26
N LEU A 765 10.49 -35.57 -18.33
CA LEU A 765 10.04 -35.30 -19.70
C LEU A 765 8.57 -35.71 -19.94
N GLY A 766 8.09 -36.78 -19.30
CA GLY A 766 6.69 -37.23 -19.42
C GLY A 766 5.66 -36.28 -18.80
N ARG A 767 6.08 -35.32 -17.97
CA ARG A 767 5.20 -34.33 -17.32
C ARG A 767 5.10 -33.01 -18.08
N MET A 768 5.89 -32.85 -19.13
CA MET A 768 5.98 -31.61 -19.90
C MET A 768 5.65 -31.87 -21.37
N GLN A 769 5.06 -30.88 -22.03
CA GLN A 769 4.96 -30.89 -23.47
C GLN A 769 6.25 -30.32 -24.07
N ALA A 770 7.08 -31.19 -24.63
CA ALA A 770 8.28 -30.76 -25.34
C ALA A 770 7.93 -30.19 -26.72
N VAL A 771 8.36 -28.97 -26.98
CA VAL A 771 8.11 -28.23 -28.22
C VAL A 771 9.47 -27.86 -28.83
N PRO A 772 9.89 -28.51 -29.92
CA PRO A 772 11.14 -28.16 -30.58
C PRO A 772 10.96 -26.87 -31.40
N PHE A 773 11.95 -25.99 -31.46
CA PHE A 773 11.94 -24.73 -32.22
C PHE A 773 12.84 -24.88 -33.44
N TYR A 774 12.37 -24.39 -34.59
CA TYR A 774 13.15 -24.42 -35.83
C TYR A 774 14.24 -23.35 -35.83
N PRO A 775 15.39 -23.58 -36.49
CA PRO A 775 16.30 -22.51 -36.84
C PRO A 775 15.59 -21.43 -37.67
N LEU A 776 16.01 -20.17 -37.52
CA LEU A 776 15.38 -19.06 -38.23
C LEU A 776 15.91 -19.01 -39.66
N ALA A 777 15.01 -19.02 -40.64
CA ALA A 777 15.34 -18.78 -42.03
C ALA A 777 15.57 -17.28 -42.30
N ASP A 778 16.25 -16.98 -43.41
CA ASP A 778 16.66 -15.61 -43.78
C ASP A 778 15.47 -14.65 -43.96
N ASP A 779 14.35 -15.14 -44.48
CA ASP A 779 13.10 -14.39 -44.61
C ASP A 779 12.52 -14.00 -43.24
N VAL A 780 12.54 -14.93 -42.28
CA VAL A 780 12.11 -14.70 -40.90
C VAL A 780 13.06 -13.73 -40.19
N LEU A 781 14.37 -13.88 -40.36
CA LEU A 781 15.38 -12.97 -39.81
C LEU A 781 15.20 -11.54 -40.34
N SER A 782 14.90 -11.40 -41.63
CA SER A 782 14.60 -10.10 -42.25
C SER A 782 13.40 -9.43 -41.58
N GLY A 783 12.31 -10.16 -41.36
CA GLY A 783 11.14 -9.65 -40.63
C GLY A 783 11.45 -9.26 -39.18
N ILE A 784 12.32 -10.01 -38.49
CA ILE A 784 12.79 -9.66 -37.13
C ILE A 784 13.60 -8.35 -37.15
N ILE A 785 14.49 -8.18 -38.13
CA ILE A 785 15.29 -6.95 -38.29
C ILE A 785 14.37 -5.75 -38.50
N GLU A 786 13.38 -5.87 -39.39
CA GLU A 786 12.40 -4.80 -39.62
C GLU A 786 11.60 -4.45 -38.36
N ALA A 787 11.13 -5.45 -37.62
CA ALA A 787 10.41 -5.23 -36.38
C ALA A 787 11.28 -4.52 -35.33
N LYS A 788 12.57 -4.86 -35.23
CA LYS A 788 13.52 -4.18 -34.32
C LYS A 788 13.82 -2.75 -34.78
N LEU A 789 14.01 -2.52 -36.08
CA LEU A 789 14.19 -1.17 -36.64
C LEU A 789 12.94 -0.31 -36.42
N ALA A 790 11.73 -0.86 -36.52
CA ALA A 790 10.50 -0.16 -36.20
C ALA A 790 10.42 0.24 -34.72
N ARG A 791 10.87 -0.63 -33.79
CA ARG A 791 11.00 -0.27 -32.36
C ARG A 791 12.04 0.82 -32.13
N ILE A 792 13.16 0.79 -32.85
CA ILE A 792 14.15 1.89 -32.83
C ILE A 792 13.52 3.19 -33.36
N ALA A 793 12.75 3.11 -34.45
CA ALA A 793 12.08 4.26 -35.04
C ALA A 793 11.08 4.91 -34.08
N ALA A 794 10.30 4.09 -33.35
CA ALA A 794 9.42 4.58 -32.29
C ALA A 794 10.22 5.32 -31.21
N ARG A 795 11.30 4.71 -30.69
CA ARG A 795 12.16 5.36 -29.69
C ARG A 795 12.78 6.68 -30.17
N MET A 796 13.20 6.76 -31.43
CA MET A 796 13.76 7.98 -32.02
C MET A 796 12.70 9.07 -32.21
N ARG A 797 11.46 8.68 -32.56
CA ARG A 797 10.33 9.61 -32.66
C ARG A 797 9.92 10.15 -31.30
N ASP A 798 9.95 9.31 -30.27
CA ASP A 798 9.56 9.70 -28.91
C ASP A 798 10.62 10.58 -28.24
N ASN A 799 11.91 10.26 -28.42
CA ASN A 799 13.01 10.98 -27.75
C ASN A 799 13.52 12.20 -28.52
N HIS A 800 13.54 12.14 -29.86
CA HIS A 800 14.15 13.17 -30.70
C HIS A 800 13.16 13.80 -31.69
N HIS A 801 11.90 13.36 -31.71
CA HIS A 801 10.90 13.77 -32.70
C HIS A 801 11.35 13.59 -34.16
N ALA A 802 12.33 12.72 -34.38
CA ALA A 802 12.95 12.49 -35.65
C ALA A 802 12.27 11.33 -36.39
N GLU A 803 12.05 11.49 -37.68
CA GLU A 803 11.60 10.39 -38.53
C GLU A 803 12.78 9.47 -38.84
N PHE A 804 12.76 8.24 -38.33
CA PHE A 804 13.74 7.21 -38.66
C PHE A 804 13.23 6.37 -39.84
N THR A 805 13.96 6.40 -40.95
CA THR A 805 13.66 5.63 -42.16
C THR A 805 14.86 4.75 -42.50
N TRP A 806 14.60 3.56 -43.03
CA TRP A 806 15.65 2.65 -43.48
C TRP A 806 15.37 2.16 -44.90
N ASP A 807 16.41 1.72 -45.61
CA ASP A 807 16.29 1.03 -46.89
C ASP A 807 16.39 -0.50 -46.74
N GLY A 808 15.92 -1.23 -47.74
CA GLY A 808 16.04 -2.69 -47.76
C GLY A 808 17.50 -3.17 -47.78
N ALA A 809 18.41 -2.35 -48.31
CA ALA A 809 19.84 -2.66 -48.32
C ALA A 809 20.43 -2.72 -46.90
N LEU A 810 19.92 -1.93 -45.94
CA LEU A 810 20.28 -2.03 -44.53
C LEU A 810 19.88 -3.38 -43.95
N VAL A 811 18.66 -3.85 -44.26
CA VAL A 811 18.16 -5.14 -43.80
C VAL A 811 19.02 -6.27 -44.36
N GLU A 812 19.30 -6.25 -45.66
CA GLU A 812 20.20 -7.21 -46.32
C GLU A 812 21.62 -7.17 -45.73
N ALA A 813 22.16 -5.97 -45.44
CA ALA A 813 23.50 -5.83 -44.88
C ALA A 813 23.60 -6.33 -43.43
N VAL A 814 22.55 -6.14 -42.62
CA VAL A 814 22.48 -6.72 -41.28
C VAL A 814 22.38 -8.24 -41.39
N LEU A 815 21.53 -8.75 -42.27
CA LEU A 815 21.36 -10.18 -42.50
C LEU A 815 22.65 -10.85 -42.97
N ALA A 816 23.37 -10.25 -43.93
CA ALA A 816 24.65 -10.75 -44.42
C ALA A 816 25.77 -10.76 -43.35
N ARG A 817 25.61 -9.99 -42.26
CA ARG A 817 26.52 -10.01 -41.10
C ARG A 817 26.08 -11.02 -40.04
N CYS A 818 24.87 -11.54 -40.10
CA CYS A 818 24.37 -12.61 -39.22
C CYS A 818 24.84 -14.00 -39.68
N THR A 819 26.15 -14.17 -39.93
CA THR A 819 26.74 -15.42 -40.43
C THR A 819 27.07 -16.44 -39.33
N GLU A 820 27.07 -16.02 -38.07
CA GLU A 820 27.23 -16.94 -36.94
C GLU A 820 25.95 -17.77 -36.75
N VAL A 821 26.02 -19.03 -37.18
CA VAL A 821 24.94 -20.02 -37.16
C VAL A 821 24.39 -20.26 -35.74
N ASP A 822 25.17 -20.00 -34.69
CA ASP A 822 24.84 -20.35 -33.31
C ASP A 822 24.08 -19.27 -32.51
N SER A 823 24.02 -18.01 -32.98
CA SER A 823 23.49 -16.88 -32.19
C SER A 823 22.11 -16.34 -32.66
N GLY A 824 21.60 -16.78 -33.81
CA GLY A 824 20.25 -16.48 -34.29
C GLY A 824 19.87 -14.99 -34.21
N ALA A 825 18.65 -14.68 -33.76
CA ALA A 825 18.19 -13.29 -33.62
C ALA A 825 18.91 -12.46 -32.54
N ARG A 826 19.70 -13.10 -31.63
CA ARG A 826 20.53 -12.35 -30.66
C ARG A 826 21.66 -11.61 -31.37
N ASN A 827 22.17 -12.14 -32.47
CA ASN A 827 23.21 -11.47 -33.26
C ASN A 827 22.70 -10.17 -33.87
N VAL A 828 21.43 -10.14 -34.28
CA VAL A 828 20.77 -8.91 -34.77
C VAL A 828 20.82 -7.81 -33.71
N ASP A 829 20.54 -8.15 -32.44
CA ASP A 829 20.64 -7.18 -31.34
C ASP A 829 22.07 -6.69 -31.13
N ASN A 830 23.06 -7.59 -31.20
CA ASN A 830 24.47 -7.22 -31.09
C ASN A 830 24.91 -6.28 -32.22
N ILE A 831 24.47 -6.53 -33.45
CA ILE A 831 24.80 -5.68 -34.61
C ILE A 831 24.09 -4.33 -34.48
N LEU A 832 22.78 -4.32 -34.23
CA LEU A 832 22.02 -3.07 -34.14
C LEU A 832 22.48 -2.20 -32.96
N ASN A 833 22.65 -2.78 -31.76
CA ASN A 833 23.03 -2.02 -30.57
C ASN A 833 24.54 -1.80 -30.45
N GLY A 834 25.37 -2.69 -31.00
CA GLY A 834 26.82 -2.61 -30.89
C GLY A 834 27.50 -1.87 -32.04
N THR A 835 26.85 -1.73 -33.20
CA THR A 835 27.44 -1.04 -34.36
C THR A 835 26.54 0.06 -34.94
N LEU A 836 25.29 -0.23 -35.29
CA LEU A 836 24.43 0.78 -35.94
C LEU A 836 24.05 1.94 -35.00
N LEU A 837 23.55 1.63 -33.79
CA LEU A 837 23.10 2.65 -32.84
C LEU A 837 24.24 3.52 -32.29
N PRO A 838 25.43 3.00 -31.95
CA PRO A 838 26.55 3.84 -31.52
C PRO A 838 26.96 4.84 -32.58
N GLU A 839 27.08 4.42 -33.86
CA GLU A 839 27.42 5.33 -34.96
C GLU A 839 26.35 6.41 -35.17
N ILE A 840 25.06 6.04 -35.07
CA ILE A 840 23.97 7.02 -35.13
C ILE A 840 24.02 7.95 -33.91
N ALA A 841 24.31 7.43 -32.71
CA ALA A 841 24.39 8.20 -31.48
C ALA A 841 25.49 9.25 -31.55
N ASP A 842 26.68 8.90 -32.02
CA ASP A 842 27.79 9.85 -32.20
C ASP A 842 27.41 10.97 -33.17
N ALA A 843 26.77 10.64 -34.28
CA ALA A 843 26.33 11.61 -35.27
C ALA A 843 25.17 12.50 -34.78
N VAL A 844 24.25 11.93 -34.00
CA VAL A 844 23.18 12.66 -33.31
C VAL A 844 23.78 13.63 -32.29
N LEU A 845 24.71 13.17 -31.46
CA LEU A 845 25.38 13.99 -30.45
C LEU A 845 26.22 15.11 -31.08
N ALA A 846 26.93 14.84 -32.17
CA ALA A 846 27.69 15.86 -32.90
C ALA A 846 26.77 16.98 -33.42
N ARG A 847 25.63 16.61 -34.02
CA ARG A 847 24.65 17.58 -34.54
C ARG A 847 23.94 18.34 -33.43
N MET A 848 23.67 17.69 -32.29
CA MET A 848 23.13 18.34 -31.09
C MET A 848 24.14 19.34 -30.50
N ALA A 849 25.43 19.01 -30.48
CA ALA A 849 26.49 19.93 -30.02
C ALA A 849 26.62 21.17 -30.93
N GLU A 850 26.34 21.02 -32.22
CA GLU A 850 26.27 22.12 -33.20
C GLU A 850 24.95 22.91 -33.15
N GLY A 851 24.00 22.51 -32.30
CA GLY A 851 22.68 23.16 -32.17
C GLY A 851 21.71 22.88 -33.33
N GLY A 852 22.00 21.90 -34.18
CA GLY A 852 21.17 21.55 -35.32
C GLY A 852 19.97 20.67 -34.95
N ALA A 853 18.78 21.00 -35.46
CA ALA A 853 17.61 20.12 -35.33
C ALA A 853 17.83 18.80 -36.10
N ILE A 854 17.26 17.71 -35.57
CA ILE A 854 17.26 16.39 -36.20
C ILE A 854 15.83 16.10 -36.66
N ALA A 855 15.55 16.34 -37.93
CA ALA A 855 14.25 16.12 -38.53
C ALA A 855 14.10 14.68 -39.03
N ARG A 856 15.14 14.15 -39.68
CA ARG A 856 15.09 12.82 -40.30
C ARG A 856 16.43 12.12 -40.21
N ILE A 857 16.40 10.87 -39.76
CA ILE A 857 17.55 9.96 -39.80
C ILE A 857 17.21 8.90 -40.84
N LYS A 858 18.00 8.89 -41.93
CA LYS A 858 17.94 7.81 -42.92
C LYS A 858 19.11 6.88 -42.70
N ALA A 859 18.85 5.63 -42.34
CA ALA A 859 19.85 4.57 -42.28
C ALA A 859 19.80 3.72 -43.56
N GLY A 860 20.97 3.31 -44.04
CA GLY A 860 21.12 2.50 -45.23
C GLY A 860 22.43 1.72 -45.23
N ALA A 861 22.68 0.96 -46.28
CA ALA A 861 23.97 0.28 -46.47
C ALA A 861 24.58 0.56 -47.85
N THR A 862 25.91 0.57 -47.92
CA THR A 862 26.65 0.66 -49.18
C THR A 862 26.74 -0.71 -49.87
N ARG A 863 27.11 -0.74 -51.16
CA ARG A 863 27.34 -2.00 -51.91
C ARG A 863 28.44 -2.89 -51.33
N GLN A 864 29.27 -2.36 -50.44
CA GLN A 864 30.31 -3.10 -49.70
C GLN A 864 29.81 -3.57 -48.32
N GLY A 865 28.53 -3.39 -48.01
CA GLY A 865 27.92 -3.81 -46.74
C GLY A 865 28.25 -2.90 -45.56
N GLN A 866 28.83 -1.71 -45.75
CA GLN A 866 29.06 -0.74 -44.67
C GLN A 866 27.81 0.08 -44.39
N PHE A 867 27.50 0.34 -43.12
CA PHE A 867 26.36 1.16 -42.75
C PHE A 867 26.61 2.61 -43.15
N ARG A 868 25.56 3.24 -43.69
CA ARG A 868 25.56 4.64 -44.09
C ARG A 868 24.31 5.27 -43.51
N TYR A 869 24.49 6.33 -42.75
CA TYR A 869 23.37 7.11 -42.24
C TYR A 869 23.47 8.53 -42.75
N THR A 870 22.32 9.19 -42.85
CA THR A 870 22.22 10.60 -43.22
C THR A 870 21.24 11.23 -42.26
N ILE A 871 21.73 12.21 -41.50
CA ILE A 871 20.94 12.98 -40.55
C ILE A 871 20.63 14.33 -41.21
N ARG A 872 19.35 14.65 -41.30
CA ARG A 872 18.83 15.93 -41.81
C ARG A 872 18.10 16.68 -40.72
#